data_AF-A0AAV1CD23-F1
#
_entry.id   AF-A0AAV1CD23-F1
#
_cell.length_a   1.000
_cell.length_b   1.000
_cell.length_c   1.000
_cell.angle_alpha   90.00
_cell.angle_beta   90.00
_cell.angle_gamma   90.00
#
_symmetry.space_group_name_H-M   'P 1'
#
loop_
_entity.id
_entity.type
_entity.pdbx_description
1 polymer ?
#
loop_
_entity_poly.entity_id
_entity_poly.type
_entity_poly.pdbx_seq_one_letter_code
_entity_poly.pdbx_strand_id
1 'polypeptide(L)'
;MTVFASTNAGAAAGSGGGGYMAGKQVFPVEFYHEEAASTETESLSQRLVDAAHANDLKAATELITSSPAAADVNYLGSVVLKVRKTEVVLREEEAVQVVVEFEEFKTEVTALFLAAHNGNVTLVRRLLSVGANVNQKMFRGYATTAAAREGHVEILDMLISGGASQDACEEALLEACYMGMARPAELLLASELVRPHVAVHALVTASFRGFKDVVDTLIKNGVDYNATARVLLQSTKPSLHANVDCNSLAAAIVGRQISIALLLSQVGARTDIMVRLGAWTWDAGTGEEFRVGAGLAEPYHVTWCAVEYYESSGTILRMLLQRHSPNIPHLGRTLIHHAILCGNARAVEVLLSYGANAEAPVKTAKQRDFFRPIHMASRLGLAGAVRHLIDAGCNLNANTDSGETALMISVGNKHEECVKLLAEKGADFGSCNVAGLCAKSIAGSVHWETGFQRAVLDVIRDGKLARSSNPKMFSSLLFVTQANDTEALKILLNQQDNLNLNEQDGNGFSAVMFAALGGNVEAFKVLLHAGADVKLPNFHGETAISLAEKHQNSDAFERVMLNYLRSKGDQTYIGSSTLHRAAHSGDVQLVQVLIDEGYDVDLVDADGYTPLMLAAKTGNRTMCELLISCGAKCDIQALSLARKSNNRDAEDVILDSLARRLVLDGGKMKKHTKNGKGRPHWKVLKMVGGNGVLSWGKSSKRNVVCRGAEVGPSTTFQWNRRKRGDVDDPGVFRVITTTKDREVHFVVCEGGREMAELWAPIKGILSSQRIRLIQHSKLQGLGSRLLSTQAASTAATPQSPPPPPPPEKTHFGGLKDEDRIFTNVYGLHDPFLKGAMKRGDWYRTKDLVLKGTDWIVNEMKKSGLRGRGGAGFPSGLKWSFMPKVSDGRPSYLVVNADESEPGTCKDREIMRHDPHKLLEGCLIAGVGMRASAAYIYIRGEYVNERKNLEKARREAYEAGLLGKNACGSGYDFDVHIHFGAGAYICGEETALLESLEGKQGKPRLKPPFPANAGLYGCPTTVTNVETVAVSPTILRRGPEWFSSFGRKNNHGTKLFCISGHVNKPCTVEEEMSIPLRELLERHCGGVRGGWDNLLAVIPGGSSVPLLPKHICEDVLMDFDALKAVQSGLGTAAVIVMDKSTDIVDAIARLSYFYKHESCGQCTPCREGTGWLWMIMERLKVGNAKLEEIDMLQEVTKQIEGHTICALGDAAAWPVQGLIRHFRPELERRIIERADRELKQAAAA
;
A
#
# COMPACT_ATOMS: atom_id res chain seq x y z
N MET A 1 9.42 -15.68 -13.02
CA MET A 1 8.44 -16.76 -13.22
C MET A 1 7.29 -16.22 -14.05
N THR A 2 7.28 -16.51 -15.35
CA THR A 2 6.05 -16.71 -16.13
C THR A 2 6.39 -17.67 -17.26
N VAL A 3 5.58 -18.72 -17.35
CA VAL A 3 5.68 -19.88 -18.23
C VAL A 3 5.27 -19.49 -19.65
N PHE A 4 6.03 -19.91 -20.66
CA PHE A 4 5.47 -20.49 -21.88
C PHE A 4 6.47 -21.46 -22.51
N ALA A 5 6.00 -22.69 -22.71
CA ALA A 5 6.65 -23.78 -23.39
C ALA A 5 6.08 -23.94 -24.81
N SER A 6 6.87 -24.61 -25.66
CA SER A 6 6.53 -25.24 -26.95
C SER A 6 6.33 -24.28 -28.13
N THR A 7 6.91 -24.48 -29.31
CA THR A 7 7.06 -25.73 -30.07
C THR A 7 8.25 -25.67 -31.04
N ASN A 8 8.89 -26.83 -31.23
CA ASN A 8 9.83 -27.12 -32.32
C ASN A 8 9.09 -27.21 -33.67
N ALA A 9 9.69 -26.63 -34.71
CA ALA A 9 9.59 -27.13 -36.09
C ALA A 9 10.84 -26.67 -36.86
N GLY A 10 11.69 -27.62 -37.25
CA GLY A 10 12.79 -27.36 -38.18
C GLY A 10 12.34 -27.50 -39.62
N ALA A 11 12.95 -26.72 -40.53
CA ALA A 11 13.37 -27.16 -41.86
C ALA A 11 14.05 -26.03 -42.65
N ALA A 12 15.11 -26.45 -43.34
CA ALA A 12 15.60 -25.98 -44.65
C ALA A 12 16.41 -24.68 -44.76
N ALA A 13 17.65 -24.91 -45.18
CA ALA A 13 18.57 -23.95 -45.79
C ALA A 13 17.99 -23.33 -47.08
N GLY A 14 18.36 -22.07 -47.32
CA GLY A 14 18.10 -21.36 -48.57
C GLY A 14 18.95 -20.10 -48.65
N SER A 15 20.11 -20.23 -49.30
CA SER A 15 20.97 -19.13 -49.74
C SER A 15 20.22 -18.20 -50.71
N GLY A 16 20.35 -16.88 -50.53
CA GLY A 16 19.89 -15.90 -51.51
C GLY A 16 20.21 -14.49 -51.07
N GLY A 17 21.29 -13.92 -51.63
CA GLY A 17 21.69 -12.54 -51.40
C GLY A 17 20.70 -11.53 -52.01
N GLY A 18 20.72 -10.32 -51.45
CA GLY A 18 19.95 -9.18 -51.94
C GLY A 18 20.02 -8.03 -50.95
N GLY A 19 21.12 -7.28 -50.98
CA GLY A 19 21.23 -6.03 -50.25
C GLY A 19 20.39 -4.94 -50.89
N TYR A 20 19.71 -4.14 -50.07
CA TYR A 20 19.33 -2.76 -50.42
C TYR A 20 19.40 -1.89 -49.17
N MET A 21 20.14 -0.79 -49.32
CA MET A 21 20.36 0.27 -48.35
C MET A 21 19.07 1.02 -47.99
N ALA A 22 18.95 1.43 -46.72
CA ALA A 22 18.15 2.57 -46.32
C ALA A 22 19.02 3.48 -45.44
N GLY A 23 19.66 4.47 -46.06
CA GLY A 23 20.41 5.51 -45.38
C GLY A 23 19.49 6.47 -44.64
N LYS A 24 19.85 6.82 -43.39
CA LYS A 24 19.33 8.00 -42.70
C LYS A 24 20.34 9.13 -42.89
N GLN A 25 19.94 10.13 -43.68
CA GLN A 25 20.60 11.44 -43.73
C GLN A 25 20.50 12.11 -42.36
N VAL A 26 21.64 12.55 -41.83
CA VAL A 26 21.74 13.49 -40.71
C VAL A 26 22.41 14.75 -41.26
N PHE A 27 21.73 15.89 -41.15
CA PHE A 27 22.29 17.21 -41.45
C PHE A 27 23.35 17.58 -40.40
N PRO A 28 24.53 18.10 -40.77
CA PRO A 28 25.42 18.75 -39.83
C PRO A 28 24.99 20.20 -39.58
N VAL A 29 24.99 20.60 -38.31
CA VAL A 29 24.92 22.00 -37.87
C VAL A 29 26.35 22.52 -37.86
N GLU A 30 26.65 23.53 -38.70
CA GLU A 30 27.92 24.24 -38.72
C GLU A 30 28.04 25.13 -37.47
N PHE A 31 29.11 24.93 -36.70
CA PHE A 31 29.62 25.91 -35.74
C PHE A 31 30.85 26.59 -36.37
N TYR A 32 30.80 27.90 -36.44
CA TYR A 32 31.88 28.77 -36.90
C TYR A 32 33.11 28.66 -35.99
N HIS A 33 34.29 28.47 -36.58
CA HIS A 33 35.57 28.93 -36.01
C HIS A 33 36.48 29.43 -37.14
N GLU A 34 36.78 30.73 -37.09
CA GLU A 34 37.92 31.35 -37.74
C GLU A 34 39.18 31.05 -36.91
N GLU A 35 40.22 30.49 -37.53
CA GLU A 35 41.55 31.11 -37.71
C GLU A 35 42.54 30.08 -38.30
N ALA A 36 43.18 30.47 -39.40
CA ALA A 36 43.96 29.61 -40.28
C ALA A 36 45.47 29.72 -39.96
N ALA A 37 46.07 28.62 -39.46
CA ALA A 37 47.51 28.30 -39.59
C ALA A 37 47.94 26.89 -39.09
N SER A 38 47.09 26.10 -38.40
CA SER A 38 47.50 24.84 -37.71
C SER A 38 47.19 23.51 -38.43
N THR A 39 46.62 23.53 -39.64
CA THR A 39 45.80 22.41 -40.14
C THR A 39 46.53 21.19 -40.74
N GLU A 40 47.75 21.30 -41.27
CA GLU A 40 48.41 20.14 -41.92
C GLU A 40 48.98 19.13 -40.90
N THR A 41 49.68 19.60 -39.86
CA THR A 41 50.30 18.72 -38.87
C THR A 41 49.27 18.07 -37.96
N GLU A 42 48.20 18.78 -37.58
CA GLU A 42 47.06 18.22 -36.82
C GLU A 42 46.32 17.16 -37.64
N SER A 43 46.12 17.41 -38.95
CA SER A 43 45.52 16.44 -39.88
C SER A 43 46.36 15.17 -40.03
N LEU A 44 47.69 15.29 -40.16
CA LEU A 44 48.59 14.13 -40.23
C LEU A 44 48.65 13.34 -38.91
N SER A 45 48.61 14.05 -37.78
CA SER A 45 48.64 13.44 -36.44
C SER A 45 47.34 12.72 -36.10
N GLN A 46 46.18 13.27 -36.49
CA GLN A 46 44.89 12.58 -36.40
C GLN A 46 44.87 11.32 -37.30
N ARG A 47 45.43 11.39 -38.51
CA ARG A 47 45.54 10.20 -39.40
C ARG A 47 46.41 9.09 -38.81
N LEU A 48 47.45 9.43 -38.05
CA LEU A 48 48.26 8.44 -37.33
C LEU A 48 47.44 7.77 -36.21
N VAL A 49 46.64 8.54 -35.47
CA VAL A 49 45.71 8.01 -34.45
C VAL A 49 44.66 7.10 -35.11
N ASP A 50 44.08 7.51 -36.24
CA ASP A 50 43.11 6.70 -36.98
C ASP A 50 43.71 5.39 -37.50
N ALA A 51 44.95 5.44 -38.02
CA ALA A 51 45.69 4.25 -38.45
C ALA A 51 46.00 3.30 -37.29
N ALA A 52 46.40 3.83 -36.13
CA ALA A 52 46.61 3.03 -34.92
C ALA A 52 45.30 2.40 -34.41
N HIS A 53 44.19 3.15 -34.47
CA HIS A 53 42.85 2.67 -34.09
C HIS A 53 42.37 1.54 -35.01
N ALA A 54 42.55 1.69 -36.33
CA ALA A 54 42.24 0.66 -37.33
C ALA A 54 43.22 -0.52 -37.33
N ASN A 55 44.28 -0.47 -36.51
CA ASN A 55 45.37 -1.45 -36.47
C ASN A 55 46.11 -1.60 -37.81
N ASP A 56 46.20 -0.53 -38.61
CA ASP A 56 46.93 -0.49 -39.89
C ASP A 56 48.40 -0.11 -39.68
N LEU A 57 49.23 -1.14 -39.49
CA LEU A 57 50.68 -0.98 -39.26
C LEU A 57 51.39 -0.28 -40.44
N LYS A 58 50.94 -0.50 -41.68
CA LYS A 58 51.61 0.03 -42.86
C LYS A 58 51.39 1.53 -42.96
N ALA A 59 50.12 1.96 -42.87
CA ALA A 59 49.77 3.37 -42.87
C ALA A 59 50.39 4.14 -41.69
N ALA A 60 50.36 3.55 -40.49
CA ALA A 60 50.98 4.17 -39.32
C ALA A 60 52.50 4.33 -39.48
N THR A 61 53.19 3.36 -40.08
CA THR A 61 54.64 3.46 -40.31
C THR A 61 55.01 4.53 -41.33
N GLU A 62 54.26 4.60 -42.43
CA GLU A 62 54.49 5.61 -43.48
C GLU A 62 54.38 7.03 -42.89
N LEU A 63 53.39 7.26 -42.04
CA LEU A 63 53.17 8.54 -41.34
C LEU A 63 54.26 8.88 -40.32
N ILE A 64 54.88 7.88 -39.70
CA ILE A 64 55.99 8.05 -38.75
C ILE A 64 57.32 8.38 -39.47
N THR A 65 57.51 7.92 -40.72
CA THR A 65 58.81 7.98 -41.43
C THR A 65 58.95 9.13 -42.43
N SER A 66 57.86 9.79 -42.81
CA SER A 66 57.88 10.93 -43.76
C SER A 66 58.21 12.27 -43.08
N SER A 67 59.27 12.98 -43.50
CA SER A 67 59.71 14.30 -43.00
C SER A 67 59.58 15.37 -44.11
N PRO A 68 59.30 16.68 -43.84
CA PRO A 68 59.71 17.49 -42.66
C PRO A 68 58.58 17.92 -41.69
N ALA A 69 57.32 17.60 -41.95
CA ALA A 69 56.20 17.84 -41.03
C ALA A 69 55.73 16.51 -40.43
N ALA A 70 56.61 15.86 -39.65
CA ALA A 70 56.31 14.56 -39.05
C ALA A 70 55.07 14.66 -38.15
N ALA A 71 54.18 13.67 -38.26
CA ALA A 71 53.04 13.55 -37.36
C ALA A 71 53.53 13.52 -35.91
N ASP A 72 52.91 14.32 -35.04
CA ASP A 72 53.22 14.30 -33.62
C ASP A 72 52.72 12.98 -33.03
N VAL A 73 53.65 12.10 -32.65
CA VAL A 73 53.35 10.77 -32.07
C VAL A 73 52.64 10.85 -30.71
N ASN A 74 52.68 12.01 -30.06
CA ASN A 74 52.05 12.29 -28.77
C ASN A 74 50.75 13.11 -28.88
N TYR A 75 50.28 13.36 -30.11
CA TYR A 75 49.03 14.05 -30.39
C TYR A 75 47.81 13.33 -29.78
N LEU A 76 46.88 14.12 -29.28
CA LEU A 76 45.62 13.68 -28.69
C LEU A 76 44.53 13.69 -29.77
N GLY A 77 44.27 12.53 -30.37
CA GLY A 77 43.25 12.39 -31.41
C GLY A 77 41.94 11.80 -30.87
N SER A 78 40.81 12.24 -31.43
CA SER A 78 39.48 11.79 -31.01
C SER A 78 39.10 10.46 -31.69
N VAL A 79 38.73 9.45 -30.92
CA VAL A 79 38.29 8.13 -31.43
C VAL A 79 37.06 7.62 -30.67
N VAL A 80 36.32 6.67 -31.26
CA VAL A 80 35.32 5.86 -30.56
C VAL A 80 36.03 4.62 -30.03
N LEU A 81 36.32 4.59 -28.74
CA LEU A 81 37.07 3.50 -28.12
C LEU A 81 36.12 2.47 -27.51
N LYS A 82 36.37 1.19 -27.79
CA LYS A 82 35.69 0.05 -27.19
C LYS A 82 36.56 -0.56 -26.09
N VAL A 83 36.18 -0.43 -24.83
CA VAL A 83 37.02 -0.85 -23.69
C VAL A 83 36.33 -1.96 -22.89
N ARG A 84 37.10 -2.96 -22.45
CA ARG A 84 36.63 -3.94 -21.46
C ARG A 84 36.37 -3.26 -20.12
N LYS A 85 35.21 -3.52 -19.54
CA LYS A 85 34.80 -3.04 -18.24
C LYS A 85 34.31 -4.23 -17.42
N THR A 86 34.73 -4.32 -16.17
CA THR A 86 34.18 -5.33 -15.25
C THR A 86 33.10 -4.73 -14.37
N GLU A 87 31.93 -5.34 -14.35
CA GLU A 87 30.87 -5.04 -13.41
C GLU A 87 30.76 -6.14 -12.36
N VAL A 88 30.46 -5.73 -11.13
CA VAL A 88 30.33 -6.62 -9.99
C VAL A 88 28.85 -6.93 -9.79
N VAL A 89 28.45 -8.15 -10.08
CA VAL A 89 27.07 -8.63 -9.88
C VAL A 89 26.95 -9.19 -8.46
N LEU A 90 26.23 -8.45 -7.62
CA LEU A 90 25.97 -8.82 -6.25
C LEU A 90 24.81 -9.82 -6.17
N ARG A 91 24.99 -10.85 -5.34
CA ARG A 91 23.97 -11.85 -5.02
C ARG A 91 23.77 -11.89 -3.50
N GLU A 92 22.59 -12.33 -3.05
CA GLU A 92 22.24 -12.27 -1.62
C GLU A 92 23.10 -13.17 -0.73
N GLU A 93 23.19 -14.46 -1.02
CA GLU A 93 23.96 -15.42 -0.20
C GLU A 93 25.01 -16.19 -1.01
N GLU A 94 25.19 -15.82 -2.29
CA GLU A 94 26.17 -16.43 -3.19
C GLU A 94 27.40 -15.54 -3.39
N ALA A 95 28.49 -16.15 -3.88
CA ALA A 95 29.72 -15.45 -4.25
C ALA A 95 29.44 -14.32 -5.23
N VAL A 96 30.14 -13.20 -5.01
CA VAL A 96 30.15 -12.08 -5.93
C VAL A 96 30.68 -12.54 -7.29
N GLN A 97 29.94 -12.23 -8.35
CA GLN A 97 30.33 -12.58 -9.71
C GLN A 97 30.83 -11.33 -10.44
N VAL A 98 31.96 -11.46 -11.13
CA VAL A 98 32.45 -10.41 -12.02
C VAL A 98 32.03 -10.72 -13.45
N VAL A 99 31.32 -9.79 -14.09
CA VAL A 99 30.93 -9.86 -15.50
C VAL A 99 31.76 -8.87 -16.30
N VAL A 100 32.26 -9.30 -17.46
CA VAL A 100 32.98 -8.43 -18.39
C VAL A 100 32.00 -7.91 -19.43
N GLU A 101 31.86 -6.60 -19.49
CA GLU A 101 31.09 -5.87 -20.49
C GLU A 101 32.04 -5.04 -21.36
N PHE A 102 31.53 -4.54 -22.49
CA PHE A 102 32.25 -3.61 -23.34
C PHE A 102 31.54 -2.27 -23.36
N GLU A 103 32.30 -1.20 -23.13
CA GLU A 103 31.82 0.16 -23.18
C GLU A 103 32.39 0.87 -24.41
N GLU A 104 31.52 1.41 -25.26
CA GLU A 104 31.91 2.20 -26.44
C GLU A 104 31.61 3.68 -26.19
N PHE A 105 32.63 4.52 -26.25
CA PHE A 105 32.47 5.97 -26.03
C PHE A 105 33.53 6.77 -26.81
N LYS A 106 33.22 8.04 -27.07
CA LYS A 106 34.16 8.96 -27.71
C LYS A 106 35.15 9.50 -26.69
N THR A 107 36.44 9.45 -27.00
CA THR A 107 37.50 9.94 -26.12
C THR A 107 38.73 10.35 -26.92
N GLU A 108 39.64 11.09 -26.30
CA GLU A 108 40.91 11.47 -26.89
C GLU A 108 42.00 10.52 -26.40
N VAL A 109 42.82 9.99 -27.31
CA VAL A 109 43.90 9.03 -27.04
C VAL A 109 45.10 9.26 -27.95
N THR A 110 46.27 8.77 -27.54
CA THR A 110 47.48 8.76 -28.38
C THR A 110 47.57 7.50 -29.23
N ALA A 111 48.38 7.54 -30.30
CA ALA A 111 48.67 6.37 -31.12
C ALA A 111 49.33 5.23 -30.31
N LEU A 112 50.16 5.57 -29.31
CA LEU A 112 50.78 4.59 -28.41
C LEU A 112 49.76 3.88 -27.53
N PHE A 113 48.79 4.62 -26.96
CA PHE A 113 47.72 4.04 -26.16
C PHE A 113 46.88 3.06 -26.98
N LEU A 114 46.53 3.42 -28.22
CA LEU A 114 45.78 2.56 -29.14
C LEU A 114 46.58 1.33 -29.58
N ALA A 115 47.86 1.48 -29.90
CA ALA A 115 48.73 0.36 -30.25
C ALA A 115 48.86 -0.64 -29.08
N ALA A 116 48.95 -0.13 -27.84
CA ALA A 116 48.98 -0.95 -26.64
C ALA A 116 47.64 -1.65 -26.39
N HIS A 117 46.51 -0.96 -26.57
CA HIS A 117 45.16 -1.54 -26.46
C HIS A 117 44.91 -2.65 -27.50
N ASN A 118 45.27 -2.41 -28.76
CA ASN A 118 45.08 -3.35 -29.86
C ASN A 118 46.06 -4.53 -29.86
N GLY A 119 47.08 -4.51 -29.00
CA GLY A 119 48.08 -5.59 -28.94
C GLY A 119 49.12 -5.55 -30.07
N ASN A 120 49.36 -4.38 -30.69
CA ASN A 120 50.30 -4.27 -31.81
C ASN A 120 51.74 -4.02 -31.35
N VAL A 121 52.45 -5.11 -31.04
CA VAL A 121 53.85 -5.11 -30.57
C VAL A 121 54.76 -4.32 -31.50
N THR A 122 54.63 -4.52 -32.82
CA THR A 122 55.48 -3.87 -33.82
C THR A 122 55.30 -2.36 -33.88
N LEU A 123 54.06 -1.88 -33.76
CA LEU A 123 53.75 -0.46 -33.75
C LEU A 123 54.22 0.21 -32.46
N VAL A 124 54.01 -0.45 -31.31
CA VAL A 124 54.54 0.04 -30.01
C VAL A 124 56.06 0.22 -30.08
N ARG A 125 56.80 -0.77 -30.60
CA ARG A 125 58.27 -0.68 -30.73
C ARG A 125 58.71 0.53 -31.56
N ARG A 126 58.01 0.79 -32.67
CA ARG A 126 58.30 1.91 -33.57
C ARG A 126 57.98 3.26 -32.92
N LEU A 127 56.81 3.38 -32.30
CA LEU A 127 56.41 4.61 -31.61
C LEU A 127 57.39 4.96 -30.48
N LEU A 128 57.82 3.99 -29.67
CA LEU A 128 58.83 4.19 -28.64
C LEU A 128 60.18 4.64 -29.22
N SER A 129 60.61 4.06 -30.35
CA SER A 129 61.88 4.44 -31.00
C SER A 129 61.90 5.88 -31.54
N VAL A 130 60.72 6.48 -31.77
CA VAL A 130 60.56 7.86 -32.28
C VAL A 130 60.20 8.84 -31.16
N GLY A 131 60.20 8.40 -29.90
CA GLY A 131 60.00 9.28 -28.74
C GLY A 131 58.56 9.44 -28.27
N ALA A 132 57.70 8.44 -28.50
CA ALA A 132 56.37 8.41 -27.90
C ALA A 132 56.45 8.35 -26.36
N ASN A 133 55.66 9.19 -25.70
CA ASN A 133 55.65 9.33 -24.25
C ASN A 133 54.83 8.22 -23.59
N VAL A 134 55.49 7.27 -22.93
CA VAL A 134 54.86 6.17 -22.16
C VAL A 134 54.00 6.70 -21.02
N ASN A 135 54.36 7.84 -20.44
CA ASN A 135 53.78 8.40 -19.21
C ASN A 135 52.71 9.47 -19.48
N GLN A 136 52.17 9.53 -20.69
CA GLN A 136 51.04 10.40 -21.01
C GLN A 136 49.74 9.78 -20.50
N LYS A 137 49.13 10.43 -19.50
CA LYS A 137 47.90 9.96 -18.86
C LYS A 137 46.67 10.34 -19.69
N MET A 138 45.86 9.35 -20.02
CA MET A 138 44.60 9.47 -20.74
C MET A 138 43.39 9.29 -19.80
N PHE A 139 42.18 9.53 -20.31
CA PHE A 139 40.92 9.33 -19.55
C PHE A 139 40.79 7.91 -18.96
N ARG A 140 41.36 6.88 -19.61
CA ARG A 140 41.37 5.48 -19.14
C ARG A 140 42.74 4.99 -18.64
N GLY A 141 43.61 5.92 -18.23
CA GLY A 141 44.95 5.64 -17.69
C GLY A 141 46.07 5.76 -18.72
N TYR A 142 47.12 4.99 -18.57
CA TYR A 142 48.33 5.03 -19.39
C TYR A 142 48.34 3.94 -20.48
N ALA A 143 49.33 3.95 -21.37
CA ALA A 143 49.55 2.83 -22.29
C ALA A 143 49.78 1.50 -21.53
N THR A 144 50.40 1.55 -20.34
CA THR A 144 50.57 0.39 -19.45
C THR A 144 49.24 -0.14 -18.92
N THR A 145 48.28 0.74 -18.58
CA THR A 145 46.95 0.30 -18.11
C THR A 145 46.15 -0.34 -19.24
N ALA A 146 46.26 0.18 -20.47
CA ALA A 146 45.65 -0.44 -21.65
C ALA A 146 46.21 -1.84 -21.94
N ALA A 147 47.53 -2.01 -21.89
CA ALA A 147 48.19 -3.30 -22.07
C ALA A 147 47.80 -4.30 -20.97
N ALA A 148 47.78 -3.85 -19.70
CA ALA A 148 47.39 -4.68 -18.56
C ALA A 148 45.92 -5.12 -18.62
N ARG A 149 45.01 -4.22 -19.03
CA ARG A 149 43.57 -4.49 -19.18
C ARG A 149 43.29 -5.59 -20.21
N GLU A 150 43.97 -5.52 -21.35
CA GLU A 150 43.77 -6.46 -22.45
C GLU A 150 44.63 -7.74 -22.32
N GLY A 151 45.57 -7.76 -21.37
CA GLY A 151 46.42 -8.91 -21.08
C GLY A 151 47.66 -9.03 -21.97
N HIS A 152 48.11 -7.94 -22.59
CA HIS A 152 49.25 -7.91 -23.52
C HIS A 152 50.59 -7.82 -22.77
N VAL A 153 51.05 -8.95 -22.23
CA VAL A 153 52.25 -9.02 -21.35
C VAL A 153 53.53 -8.53 -22.05
N GLU A 154 53.76 -8.90 -23.30
CA GLU A 154 54.97 -8.47 -24.05
C GLU A 154 55.02 -6.95 -24.24
N ILE A 155 53.88 -6.33 -24.54
CA ILE A 155 53.77 -4.87 -24.68
C ILE A 155 53.97 -4.21 -23.32
N LEU A 156 53.40 -4.77 -22.26
CA LEU A 156 53.58 -4.24 -20.91
C LEU A 156 55.06 -4.23 -20.50
N ASP A 157 55.80 -5.31 -20.77
CA ASP A 157 57.25 -5.41 -20.52
C ASP A 157 58.05 -4.37 -21.32
N MET A 158 57.68 -4.18 -22.60
CA MET A 158 58.28 -3.15 -23.45
C MET A 158 58.03 -1.72 -22.93
N LEU A 159 56.84 -1.45 -22.39
CA LEU A 159 56.49 -0.14 -21.83
C LEU A 159 57.21 0.11 -20.51
N ILE A 160 57.35 -0.90 -19.65
CA ILE A 160 58.14 -0.82 -18.41
C ILE A 160 59.61 -0.54 -18.75
N SER A 161 60.20 -1.33 -19.66
CA SER A 161 61.56 -1.12 -20.17
C SER A 161 61.73 0.23 -20.89
N GLY A 162 60.64 0.77 -21.46
CA GLY A 162 60.57 2.07 -22.13
C GLY A 162 60.46 3.27 -21.20
N GLY A 163 60.56 3.08 -19.88
CA GLY A 163 60.56 4.16 -18.90
C GLY A 163 59.19 4.50 -18.31
N ALA A 164 58.32 3.50 -18.14
CA ALA A 164 57.05 3.68 -17.42
C ALA A 164 57.32 4.19 -15.98
N SER A 165 56.53 5.19 -15.56
CA SER A 165 56.62 5.75 -14.23
C SER A 165 56.04 4.81 -13.18
N GLN A 166 56.37 5.08 -11.91
CA GLN A 166 55.76 4.41 -10.75
C GLN A 166 54.22 4.49 -10.80
N ASP A 167 53.65 5.68 -11.02
CA ASP A 167 52.19 5.87 -11.11
C ASP A 167 51.57 5.04 -12.25
N ALA A 168 52.24 4.95 -13.40
CA ALA A 168 51.77 4.17 -14.54
C ALA A 168 51.78 2.66 -14.28
N CYS A 169 52.75 2.15 -13.51
CA CYS A 169 52.82 0.75 -13.10
C CYS A 169 51.80 0.42 -12.00
N GLU A 170 51.59 1.33 -11.05
CA GLU A 170 50.62 1.16 -9.96
C GLU A 170 49.18 1.14 -10.48
N GLU A 171 48.79 2.06 -11.37
CA GLU A 171 47.47 2.02 -12.01
C GLU A 171 47.30 0.78 -12.88
N ALA A 172 48.36 0.32 -13.56
CA ALA A 172 48.31 -0.89 -14.37
C ALA A 172 48.15 -2.16 -13.52
N LEU A 173 48.72 -2.19 -12.31
CA LEU A 173 48.55 -3.32 -11.39
C LEU A 173 47.11 -3.41 -10.90
N LEU A 174 46.53 -2.27 -10.51
CA LEU A 174 45.13 -2.22 -10.12
C LEU A 174 44.22 -2.69 -11.25
N GLU A 175 44.45 -2.20 -12.47
CA GLU A 175 43.67 -2.59 -13.64
C GLU A 175 43.79 -4.09 -13.96
N ALA A 176 45.01 -4.66 -13.88
CA ALA A 176 45.23 -6.10 -14.04
C ALA A 176 44.43 -6.91 -13.00
N CYS A 177 44.45 -6.49 -11.73
CA CYS A 177 43.69 -7.13 -10.66
C CYS A 177 42.17 -6.94 -10.81
N TYR A 178 41.70 -5.83 -11.38
CA TYR A 178 40.29 -5.61 -11.71
C TYR A 178 39.79 -6.56 -12.81
N MET A 179 40.67 -6.88 -13.77
CA MET A 179 40.38 -7.74 -14.92
C MET A 179 40.68 -9.23 -14.68
N GLY A 180 41.26 -9.59 -13.53
CA GLY A 180 41.64 -10.97 -13.21
C GLY A 180 42.91 -11.46 -13.93
N MET A 181 43.81 -10.56 -14.31
CA MET A 181 44.99 -10.85 -15.13
C MET A 181 46.24 -11.14 -14.27
N ALA A 182 46.50 -12.42 -13.98
CA ALA A 182 47.61 -12.82 -13.09
C ALA A 182 49.01 -12.53 -13.66
N ARG A 183 49.24 -12.78 -14.97
CA ARG A 183 50.55 -12.59 -15.61
C ARG A 183 51.01 -11.13 -15.68
N PRO A 184 50.17 -10.15 -16.10
CA PRO A 184 50.50 -8.73 -15.97
C PRO A 184 50.81 -8.31 -14.52
N ALA A 185 50.05 -8.81 -13.54
CA ALA A 185 50.29 -8.49 -12.13
C ALA A 185 51.64 -9.01 -11.62
N GLU A 186 52.03 -10.24 -12.02
CA GLU A 186 53.35 -10.82 -11.73
C GLU A 186 54.49 -9.93 -12.26
N LEU A 187 54.40 -9.52 -13.53
CA LEU A 187 55.40 -8.67 -14.18
C LEU A 187 55.52 -7.29 -13.51
N LEU A 188 54.39 -6.69 -13.13
CA LEU A 188 54.36 -5.38 -12.49
C LEU A 188 54.91 -5.39 -11.06
N LEU A 189 54.74 -6.49 -10.32
CA LEU A 189 55.40 -6.63 -9.02
C LEU A 189 56.91 -6.84 -9.15
N ALA A 190 57.35 -7.55 -10.19
CA ALA A 190 58.77 -7.80 -10.44
C ALA A 190 59.56 -6.55 -10.87
N SER A 191 58.88 -5.46 -11.29
CA SER A 191 59.55 -4.22 -11.71
C SER A 191 60.06 -3.36 -10.55
N GLU A 192 59.73 -3.70 -9.30
CA GLU A 192 60.02 -2.92 -8.07
C GLU A 192 59.48 -1.47 -8.06
N LEU A 193 58.66 -1.09 -9.06
CA LEU A 193 58.07 0.25 -9.16
C LEU A 193 56.80 0.39 -8.32
N VAL A 194 56.19 -0.71 -7.86
CA VAL A 194 54.93 -0.71 -7.10
C VAL A 194 55.18 -0.57 -5.60
N ARG A 195 54.53 0.41 -4.96
CA ARG A 195 54.62 0.55 -3.50
C ARG A 195 53.84 -0.55 -2.76
N PRO A 196 54.32 -1.04 -1.60
CA PRO A 196 53.67 -2.13 -0.86
C PRO A 196 52.19 -1.90 -0.57
N HIS A 197 51.78 -0.67 -0.22
CA HIS A 197 50.38 -0.36 0.07
C HIS A 197 49.45 -0.50 -1.15
N VAL A 198 49.95 -0.24 -2.36
CA VAL A 198 49.21 -0.44 -3.62
C VAL A 198 49.07 -1.93 -3.91
N ALA A 199 50.14 -2.71 -3.70
CA ALA A 199 50.09 -4.16 -3.85
C ALA A 199 49.09 -4.80 -2.87
N VAL A 200 49.02 -4.34 -1.62
CA VAL A 200 48.00 -4.76 -0.65
C VAL A 200 46.60 -4.36 -1.13
N HIS A 201 46.40 -3.13 -1.62
CA HIS A 201 45.11 -2.71 -2.18
C HIS A 201 44.67 -3.58 -3.36
N ALA A 202 45.61 -3.94 -4.24
CA ALA A 202 45.37 -4.84 -5.37
C ALA A 202 44.97 -6.25 -4.90
N LEU A 203 45.64 -6.77 -3.86
CA LEU A 203 45.36 -8.07 -3.26
C LEU A 203 43.96 -8.12 -2.61
N VAL A 204 43.61 -7.10 -1.83
CA VAL A 204 42.29 -7.03 -1.17
C VAL A 204 41.18 -6.92 -2.22
N THR A 205 41.39 -6.12 -3.26
CA THR A 205 40.45 -5.98 -4.40
C THR A 205 40.24 -7.30 -5.15
N ALA A 206 41.32 -8.01 -5.47
CA ALA A 206 41.27 -9.32 -6.14
C ALA A 206 40.59 -10.38 -5.25
N SER A 207 40.79 -10.30 -3.92
CA SER A 207 40.19 -11.21 -2.94
C SER A 207 38.67 -11.05 -2.86
N PHE A 208 38.15 -9.82 -2.88
CA PHE A 208 36.70 -9.56 -2.94
C PHE A 208 36.07 -10.07 -4.25
N ARG A 209 36.78 -9.88 -5.37
CA ARG A 209 36.32 -10.24 -6.73
C ARG A 209 36.43 -11.74 -7.06
N GLY A 210 37.11 -12.52 -6.23
CA GLY A 210 37.21 -13.97 -6.40
C GLY A 210 38.26 -14.44 -7.41
N PHE A 211 39.22 -13.58 -7.78
CA PHE A 211 40.27 -13.93 -8.75
C PHE A 211 41.40 -14.73 -8.08
N LYS A 212 41.17 -16.02 -7.89
CA LYS A 212 42.07 -16.93 -7.18
C LYS A 212 43.50 -16.92 -7.71
N ASP A 213 43.68 -16.98 -9.02
CA ASP A 213 45.01 -17.05 -9.64
C ASP A 213 45.81 -15.75 -9.42
N VAL A 214 45.13 -14.60 -9.43
CA VAL A 214 45.73 -13.30 -9.11
C VAL A 214 46.12 -13.26 -7.64
N VAL A 215 45.22 -13.63 -6.73
CA VAL A 215 45.50 -13.64 -5.28
C VAL A 215 46.69 -14.55 -4.95
N ASP A 216 46.73 -15.76 -5.50
CA ASP A 216 47.84 -16.71 -5.32
C ASP A 216 49.16 -16.13 -5.85
N THR A 217 49.13 -15.47 -7.01
CA THR A 217 50.31 -14.82 -7.60
C THR A 217 50.83 -13.68 -6.72
N LEU A 218 49.95 -12.81 -6.22
CA LEU A 218 50.32 -11.69 -5.35
C LEU A 218 50.93 -12.20 -4.03
N ILE A 219 50.35 -13.24 -3.42
CA ILE A 219 50.86 -13.84 -2.18
C ILE A 219 52.25 -14.46 -2.41
N LYS A 220 52.44 -15.20 -3.50
CA LYS A 220 53.76 -15.80 -3.85
C LYS A 220 54.85 -14.76 -4.09
N ASN A 221 54.48 -13.58 -4.57
CA ASN A 221 55.39 -12.44 -4.75
C ASN A 221 55.57 -11.59 -3.48
N GLY A 222 55.15 -12.08 -2.31
CA GLY A 222 55.48 -11.48 -1.01
C GLY A 222 54.54 -10.37 -0.54
N VAL A 223 53.36 -10.19 -1.16
CA VAL A 223 52.37 -9.20 -0.69
C VAL A 223 51.76 -9.66 0.64
N ASP A 224 51.79 -8.79 1.66
CA ASP A 224 51.25 -9.09 2.98
C ASP A 224 49.71 -9.18 2.96
N TYR A 225 49.20 -10.41 3.09
CA TYR A 225 47.77 -10.71 3.13
C TYR A 225 47.08 -10.38 4.47
N ASN A 226 47.84 -10.03 5.52
CA ASN A 226 47.29 -9.56 6.78
C ASN A 226 47.19 -8.03 6.87
N ALA A 227 47.89 -7.31 5.99
CA ALA A 227 47.79 -5.87 5.88
C ALA A 227 46.38 -5.44 5.45
N THR A 228 45.97 -4.26 5.90
CA THR A 228 44.67 -3.68 5.58
C THR A 228 44.79 -2.66 4.47
N ALA A 229 43.86 -2.65 3.53
CA ALA A 229 43.70 -1.58 2.56
C ALA A 229 42.27 -1.06 2.57
N ARG A 230 42.13 0.23 2.29
CA ARG A 230 40.82 0.85 2.09
C ARG A 230 40.32 0.51 0.69
N VAL A 231 39.28 -0.30 0.60
CA VAL A 231 38.68 -0.74 -0.66
C VAL A 231 37.17 -0.53 -0.65
N LEU A 232 36.59 -0.32 -1.84
CA LEU A 232 35.14 -0.27 -1.99
C LEU A 232 34.60 -1.70 -1.92
N LEU A 233 33.96 -2.03 -0.79
CA LEU A 233 33.25 -3.29 -0.63
C LEU A 233 31.77 -3.10 -0.91
N GLN A 234 31.18 -4.13 -1.52
CA GLN A 234 29.78 -4.13 -1.90
C GLN A 234 29.12 -5.44 -1.47
N SER A 235 27.92 -5.36 -0.91
CA SER A 235 27.08 -6.51 -0.57
C SER A 235 25.61 -6.09 -0.58
N THR A 236 24.72 -7.02 -0.92
CA THR A 236 23.26 -6.83 -0.83
C THR A 236 22.73 -7.16 0.57
N LYS A 237 23.36 -8.10 1.28
CA LYS A 237 22.92 -8.61 2.59
C LYS A 237 24.10 -8.84 3.55
N PRO A 238 24.30 -7.97 4.56
CA PRO A 238 23.67 -6.66 4.69
C PRO A 238 24.06 -5.74 3.53
N SER A 239 23.23 -4.74 3.24
CA SER A 239 23.55 -3.71 2.26
C SER A 239 24.81 -2.96 2.69
N LEU A 240 25.87 -3.12 1.90
CA LEU A 240 27.16 -2.45 2.06
C LEU A 240 27.54 -1.85 0.71
N HIS A 241 27.94 -0.59 0.71
CA HIS A 241 28.56 0.08 -0.43
C HIS A 241 29.45 1.18 0.11
N ALA A 242 30.58 0.80 0.70
CA ALA A 242 31.44 1.74 1.42
C ALA A 242 32.93 1.41 1.23
N ASN A 243 33.75 2.46 1.27
CA ASN A 243 35.20 2.35 1.31
C ASN A 243 35.66 2.04 2.74
N VAL A 244 36.00 0.77 2.99
CA VAL A 244 36.33 0.27 4.33
C VAL A 244 37.74 -0.30 4.37
N ASP A 245 38.45 -0.03 5.47
CA ASP A 245 39.72 -0.67 5.78
C ASP A 245 39.49 -2.13 6.14
N CYS A 246 40.01 -3.04 5.31
CA CYS A 246 39.90 -4.46 5.55
C CYS A 246 41.12 -5.21 4.97
N ASN A 247 41.36 -6.41 5.49
CA ASN A 247 42.36 -7.31 4.94
C ASN A 247 41.73 -8.25 3.89
N SER A 248 42.58 -9.06 3.25
CA SER A 248 42.18 -9.99 2.20
C SER A 248 41.15 -11.02 2.66
N LEU A 249 41.24 -11.49 3.91
CA LEU A 249 40.30 -12.47 4.46
C LEU A 249 38.90 -11.88 4.66
N ALA A 250 38.81 -10.68 5.24
CA ALA A 250 37.54 -9.98 5.41
C ALA A 250 36.90 -9.63 4.06
N ALA A 251 37.69 -9.16 3.09
CA ALA A 251 37.22 -8.89 1.73
C ALA A 251 36.68 -10.15 1.05
N ALA A 252 37.37 -11.29 1.19
CA ALA A 252 36.89 -12.58 0.68
C ALA A 252 35.57 -13.02 1.33
N ILE A 253 35.38 -12.75 2.63
CA ILE A 253 34.14 -13.07 3.35
C ILE A 253 32.98 -12.20 2.87
N VAL A 254 33.18 -10.89 2.75
CA VAL A 254 32.15 -9.96 2.24
C VAL A 254 31.78 -10.30 0.79
N GLY A 255 32.77 -10.67 -0.03
CA GLY A 255 32.56 -11.17 -1.39
C GLY A 255 32.02 -12.61 -1.47
N ARG A 256 31.88 -13.30 -0.33
CA ARG A 256 31.49 -14.71 -0.20
C ARG A 256 32.35 -15.67 -1.07
N GLN A 257 33.62 -15.35 -1.21
CA GLN A 257 34.59 -16.06 -2.04
C GLN A 257 35.21 -17.25 -1.29
N ILE A 258 34.55 -18.40 -1.33
CA ILE A 258 34.96 -19.62 -0.62
C ILE A 258 36.39 -20.04 -0.98
N SER A 259 36.72 -20.06 -2.27
CA SER A 259 38.03 -20.51 -2.77
C SER A 259 39.19 -19.65 -2.25
N ILE A 260 38.96 -18.33 -2.11
CA ILE A 260 39.93 -17.38 -1.58
C ILE A 260 40.05 -17.51 -0.07
N ALA A 261 38.93 -17.60 0.66
CA ALA A 261 38.94 -17.77 2.11
C ALA A 261 39.69 -19.05 2.53
N LEU A 262 39.51 -20.16 1.79
CA LEU A 262 40.23 -21.40 2.01
C LEU A 262 41.73 -21.26 1.71
N LEU A 263 42.10 -20.60 0.60
CA LEU A 263 43.50 -20.32 0.26
C LEU A 263 44.19 -19.50 1.37
N LEU A 264 43.55 -18.42 1.82
CA LEU A 264 44.05 -17.56 2.89
C LEU A 264 44.20 -18.32 4.23
N SER A 265 43.28 -19.22 4.54
CA SER A 265 43.37 -20.10 5.72
C SER A 265 44.54 -21.10 5.63
N GLN A 266 44.82 -21.63 4.44
CA GLN A 266 45.96 -22.55 4.19
C GLN A 266 47.32 -21.86 4.35
N VAL A 267 47.46 -20.62 3.87
CA VAL A 267 48.69 -19.82 4.04
C VAL A 267 48.81 -19.18 5.42
N GLY A 268 47.87 -19.43 6.34
CA GLY A 268 47.94 -18.97 7.72
C GLY A 268 47.55 -17.52 7.94
N ALA A 269 46.59 -16.98 7.18
CA ALA A 269 46.00 -15.67 7.44
C ALA A 269 45.44 -15.56 8.87
N ARG A 270 45.67 -14.41 9.50
CA ARG A 270 45.22 -14.12 10.86
C ARG A 270 43.69 -14.05 10.91
N THR A 271 43.11 -14.80 11.83
CA THR A 271 41.66 -14.86 12.07
C THR A 271 41.21 -14.10 13.32
N ASP A 272 42.15 -13.63 14.13
CA ASP A 272 41.94 -12.87 15.37
C ASP A 272 41.76 -11.36 15.12
N ILE A 273 41.80 -10.93 13.86
CA ILE A 273 41.66 -9.52 13.47
C ILE A 273 40.24 -9.01 13.73
N MET A 274 40.19 -7.77 14.21
CA MET A 274 38.95 -7.02 14.42
C MET A 274 38.59 -6.24 13.15
N VAL A 275 37.41 -6.49 12.61
CA VAL A 275 36.88 -5.87 11.39
C VAL A 275 35.81 -4.83 11.73
N ARG A 276 35.88 -3.68 11.04
CA ARG A 276 34.92 -2.58 11.14
C ARG A 276 33.92 -2.65 9.98
N LEU A 277 33.19 -3.75 9.89
CA LEU A 277 32.22 -4.01 8.81
C LEU A 277 30.80 -4.22 9.31
N GLY A 278 30.60 -4.11 10.63
CA GLY A 278 29.35 -4.40 11.28
C GLY A 278 28.25 -3.39 10.96
N ALA A 279 27.06 -3.88 10.68
CA ALA A 279 25.86 -3.07 10.55
C ALA A 279 25.06 -2.96 11.86
N TRP A 280 25.44 -3.72 12.88
CA TRP A 280 24.70 -3.87 14.14
C TRP A 280 25.54 -3.45 15.33
N THR A 281 25.11 -2.40 16.03
CA THR A 281 25.70 -2.02 17.32
C THR A 281 24.83 -2.51 18.47
N TRP A 282 25.46 -2.74 19.62
CA TRP A 282 24.83 -3.18 20.86
C TRP A 282 25.00 -2.14 21.96
N ASP A 283 23.89 -1.64 22.53
CA ASP A 283 23.94 -0.86 23.76
C ASP A 283 23.94 -1.79 24.99
N ALA A 284 25.11 -1.91 25.63
CA ALA A 284 25.28 -2.72 26.83
C ALA A 284 24.46 -2.22 28.04
N GLY A 285 24.04 -0.96 28.06
CA GLY A 285 23.29 -0.36 29.17
C GLY A 285 21.79 -0.68 29.14
N THR A 286 21.19 -0.72 27.95
CA THR A 286 19.76 -0.98 27.73
C THR A 286 19.48 -2.39 27.23
N GLY A 287 20.47 -3.06 26.62
CA GLY A 287 20.25 -4.32 25.91
C GLY A 287 19.52 -4.14 24.58
N GLU A 288 19.42 -2.91 24.08
CA GLU A 288 18.83 -2.59 22.77
C GLU A 288 19.86 -2.68 21.65
N GLU A 289 19.40 -3.13 20.49
CA GLU A 289 20.21 -3.32 19.30
C GLU A 289 19.77 -2.39 18.19
N PHE A 290 20.74 -1.67 17.63
CA PHE A 290 20.49 -0.70 16.58
C PHE A 290 21.24 -1.10 15.32
N ARG A 291 20.53 -1.04 14.19
CA ARG A 291 21.18 -1.10 12.89
C ARG A 291 21.77 0.27 12.59
N VAL A 292 23.09 0.40 12.73
CA VAL A 292 23.81 1.66 12.52
C VAL A 292 24.28 1.86 11.09
N GLY A 293 24.20 0.83 10.24
CA GLY A 293 24.74 0.83 8.88
C GLY A 293 26.12 0.17 8.86
N ALA A 294 26.41 -0.56 7.78
CA ALA A 294 27.62 -1.37 7.68
C ALA A 294 28.88 -0.50 7.76
N GLY A 295 29.76 -0.82 8.72
CA GLY A 295 31.02 -0.09 8.98
C GLY A 295 30.93 0.98 10.08
N LEU A 296 29.75 1.19 10.68
CA LEU A 296 29.53 2.14 11.77
C LEU A 296 29.41 1.47 13.14
N ALA A 297 29.33 0.13 13.19
CA ALA A 297 29.33 -0.62 14.43
C ALA A 297 30.72 -0.76 15.04
N GLU A 298 30.75 -1.22 16.29
CA GLU A 298 31.97 -1.65 16.97
C GLU A 298 32.77 -2.68 16.15
N PRO A 299 34.11 -2.64 16.20
CA PRO A 299 34.93 -3.68 15.60
C PRO A 299 34.60 -5.05 16.23
N TYR A 300 34.49 -6.10 15.42
CA TYR A 300 34.26 -7.48 15.87
C TYR A 300 35.22 -8.48 15.20
N HIS A 301 35.30 -9.71 15.69
CA HIS A 301 36.15 -10.74 15.07
C HIS A 301 35.63 -11.18 13.69
N VAL A 302 36.53 -11.67 12.84
CA VAL A 302 36.17 -12.16 11.49
C VAL A 302 35.11 -13.28 11.47
N THR A 303 34.96 -14.04 12.56
CA THR A 303 33.86 -15.01 12.76
C THR A 303 32.48 -14.36 12.76
N TRP A 304 32.36 -13.17 13.35
CA TRP A 304 31.14 -12.37 13.33
C TRP A 304 30.87 -11.84 11.91
N CYS A 305 31.92 -11.42 11.20
CA CYS A 305 31.84 -11.04 9.79
C CYS A 305 31.27 -12.18 8.94
N ALA A 306 31.70 -13.43 9.16
CA ALA A 306 31.20 -14.59 8.42
C ALA A 306 29.74 -14.96 8.75
N VAL A 307 29.23 -14.56 9.91
CA VAL A 307 27.80 -14.69 10.24
C VAL A 307 26.98 -13.60 9.58
N GLU A 308 27.49 -12.35 9.57
CA GLU A 308 26.81 -11.22 8.97
C GLU A 308 26.78 -11.29 7.43
N TYR A 309 27.91 -11.62 6.81
CA TYR A 309 28.06 -11.86 5.38
C TYR A 309 28.03 -13.36 5.08
N TYR A 310 27.00 -14.04 5.59
CA TYR A 310 26.87 -15.48 5.47
C TYR A 310 26.85 -15.93 4.00
N GLU A 311 27.67 -16.94 3.72
CA GLU A 311 27.70 -17.64 2.45
C GLU A 311 26.77 -18.87 2.52
N SER A 312 25.98 -19.08 1.47
CA SER A 312 24.86 -20.03 1.40
C SER A 312 25.13 -21.44 1.94
N SER A 313 26.33 -21.99 1.76
CA SER A 313 26.75 -23.32 2.21
C SER A 313 27.27 -23.34 3.67
N GLY A 314 27.63 -22.17 4.20
CA GLY A 314 28.25 -21.98 5.50
C GLY A 314 29.71 -22.45 5.56
N THR A 315 30.35 -22.74 4.42
CA THR A 315 31.71 -23.33 4.39
C THR A 315 32.73 -22.41 5.06
N ILE A 316 32.65 -21.11 4.79
CA ILE A 316 33.51 -20.09 5.42
C ILE A 316 33.33 -20.08 6.94
N LEU A 317 32.08 -20.09 7.41
CA LEU A 317 31.78 -20.09 8.84
C LEU A 317 32.30 -21.37 9.52
N ARG A 318 32.06 -22.55 8.93
CA ARG A 318 32.57 -23.85 9.42
C ARG A 318 34.10 -23.85 9.52
N MET A 319 34.78 -23.31 8.52
CA MET A 319 36.25 -23.17 8.52
C MET A 319 36.74 -22.36 9.72
N LEU A 320 36.07 -21.26 10.05
CA LEU A 320 36.46 -20.42 11.19
C LEU A 320 36.11 -21.08 12.55
N LEU A 321 34.97 -21.78 12.63
CA LEU A 321 34.53 -22.48 13.84
C LEU A 321 35.39 -23.70 14.22
N GLN A 322 36.20 -24.23 13.29
CA GLN A 322 37.22 -25.25 13.63
C GLN A 322 38.31 -24.70 14.56
N ARG A 323 38.55 -23.38 14.55
CA ARG A 323 39.61 -22.73 15.34
C ARG A 323 39.07 -21.87 16.48
N HIS A 324 37.81 -21.42 16.39
CA HIS A 324 37.20 -20.48 17.33
C HIS A 324 35.91 -21.03 17.93
N SER A 325 35.73 -20.85 19.24
CA SER A 325 34.50 -21.26 19.92
C SER A 325 33.34 -20.32 19.60
N PRO A 326 32.14 -20.83 19.27
CA PRO A 326 30.98 -19.99 18.98
C PRO A 326 30.38 -19.28 20.22
N ASN A 327 30.82 -19.69 21.41
CA ASN A 327 30.29 -19.22 22.69
C ASN A 327 31.07 -18.04 23.28
N ILE A 328 32.11 -17.55 22.58
CA ILE A 328 32.87 -16.38 23.02
C ILE A 328 31.94 -15.15 22.96
N PRO A 329 31.69 -14.48 24.10
CA PRO A 329 30.82 -13.32 24.11
C PRO A 329 31.52 -12.09 23.54
N HIS A 330 30.78 -11.29 22.78
CA HIS A 330 31.17 -9.95 22.32
C HIS A 330 30.09 -8.97 22.80
N LEU A 331 30.47 -7.99 23.62
CA LEU A 331 29.55 -7.03 24.26
C LEU A 331 28.33 -7.67 24.95
N GLY A 332 28.51 -8.84 25.58
CA GLY A 332 27.46 -9.50 26.34
C GLY A 332 26.53 -10.41 25.52
N ARG A 333 26.75 -10.57 24.22
CA ARG A 333 26.04 -11.52 23.33
C ARG A 333 27.00 -12.51 22.68
N THR A 334 26.50 -13.65 22.21
CA THR A 334 27.27 -14.69 21.50
C THR A 334 26.96 -14.71 20.00
N LEU A 335 27.70 -15.49 19.20
CA LEU A 335 27.47 -15.59 17.75
C LEU A 335 26.05 -16.02 17.38
N ILE A 336 25.39 -16.84 18.21
CA ILE A 336 24.02 -17.29 17.93
C ILE A 336 23.02 -16.12 17.99
N HIS A 337 23.21 -15.18 18.91
CA HIS A 337 22.43 -13.96 18.98
C HIS A 337 22.66 -13.12 17.72
N HIS A 338 23.92 -13.00 17.30
CA HIS A 338 24.26 -12.27 16.08
C HIS A 338 23.65 -12.88 14.81
N ALA A 339 23.64 -14.20 14.70
CA ALA A 339 23.03 -14.91 13.57
C ALA A 339 21.51 -14.70 13.52
N ILE A 340 20.85 -14.69 14.68
CA ILE A 340 19.42 -14.39 14.81
C ILE A 340 19.15 -12.96 14.34
N LEU A 341 19.96 -11.99 14.72
CA LEU A 341 19.77 -10.59 14.28
C LEU A 341 19.97 -10.39 12.79
N CYS A 342 20.94 -11.09 12.22
CA CYS A 342 21.18 -11.10 10.79
C CYS A 342 20.04 -11.80 10.02
N GLY A 343 19.05 -12.36 10.72
CA GLY A 343 17.91 -13.05 10.11
C GLY A 343 18.31 -14.36 9.44
N ASN A 344 19.41 -14.99 9.86
CA ASN A 344 19.98 -16.14 9.17
C ASN A 344 19.79 -17.44 9.96
N ALA A 345 18.70 -18.14 9.64
CA ALA A 345 18.38 -19.43 10.27
C ALA A 345 19.43 -20.53 9.99
N ARG A 346 20.05 -20.53 8.79
CA ARG A 346 21.10 -21.51 8.46
C ARG A 346 22.37 -21.27 9.26
N ALA A 347 22.75 -20.01 9.47
CA ALA A 347 23.87 -19.67 10.34
C ALA A 347 23.61 -20.16 11.78
N VAL A 348 22.38 -20.02 12.28
CA VAL A 348 21.97 -20.56 13.59
C VAL A 348 22.14 -22.08 13.64
N GLU A 349 21.67 -22.80 12.62
CA GLU A 349 21.85 -24.26 12.50
C GLU A 349 23.33 -24.66 12.52
N VAL A 350 24.18 -24.00 11.73
CA VAL A 350 25.63 -24.27 11.70
C VAL A 350 26.26 -24.03 13.07
N LEU A 351 25.95 -22.91 13.71
CA LEU A 351 26.48 -22.61 15.05
C LEU A 351 26.07 -23.66 16.09
N LEU A 352 24.81 -24.10 16.08
CA LEU A 352 24.31 -25.16 16.97
C LEU A 352 25.03 -26.49 16.73
N SER A 353 25.28 -26.87 15.47
CA SER A 353 26.03 -28.09 15.14
C SER A 353 27.49 -28.09 15.61
N TYR A 354 28.06 -26.91 15.87
CA TYR A 354 29.40 -26.71 16.43
C TYR A 354 29.38 -26.37 17.94
N GLY A 355 28.28 -26.66 18.64
CA GLY A 355 28.19 -26.54 20.09
C GLY A 355 27.89 -25.13 20.60
N ALA A 356 27.26 -24.26 19.80
CA ALA A 356 26.72 -23.01 20.31
C ALA A 356 25.61 -23.27 21.36
N ASN A 357 25.68 -22.55 22.47
CA ASN A 357 24.71 -22.69 23.56
C ASN A 357 23.39 -21.99 23.19
N ALA A 358 22.35 -22.79 22.90
CA ALA A 358 20.98 -22.33 22.60
C ALA A 358 20.32 -21.58 23.78
N GLU A 359 20.84 -21.77 24.99
CA GLU A 359 20.33 -21.19 26.24
C GLU A 359 21.22 -20.08 26.77
N ALA A 360 22.20 -19.60 26.00
CA ALA A 360 23.10 -18.54 26.42
C ALA A 360 22.29 -17.25 26.69
N PRO A 361 22.25 -16.72 27.91
CA PRO A 361 21.56 -15.46 28.15
C PRO A 361 22.40 -14.29 27.61
N VAL A 362 21.72 -13.27 27.13
CA VAL A 362 22.34 -11.95 26.92
C VAL A 362 22.75 -11.37 28.29
N LYS A 363 23.95 -10.77 28.36
CA LYS A 363 24.45 -10.07 29.55
C LYS A 363 24.43 -8.56 29.34
N THR A 364 23.51 -7.86 29.98
CA THR A 364 23.48 -6.38 30.05
C THR A 364 24.20 -5.85 31.28
N ALA A 365 24.62 -4.59 31.28
CA ALA A 365 25.31 -3.94 32.40
C ALA A 365 24.45 -3.91 33.68
N LYS A 366 23.12 -3.97 33.55
CA LYS A 366 22.18 -4.03 34.68
C LYS A 366 22.06 -5.43 35.29
N GLN A 367 22.63 -6.47 34.67
CA GLN A 367 22.52 -7.89 35.08
C GLN A 367 21.09 -8.36 35.43
N ARG A 368 20.07 -7.74 34.83
CA ARG A 368 18.66 -7.92 35.18
C ARG A 368 17.76 -8.30 34.00
N ASP A 369 18.31 -8.40 32.78
CA ASP A 369 17.56 -8.70 31.55
C ASP A 369 18.12 -9.95 30.86
N PHE A 370 17.76 -11.13 31.35
CA PHE A 370 18.12 -12.45 30.83
C PHE A 370 17.17 -12.89 29.72
N PHE A 371 17.19 -12.23 28.56
CA PHE A 371 16.55 -12.81 27.36
C PHE A 371 17.49 -13.77 26.62
N ARG A 372 16.90 -14.81 26.04
CA ARG A 372 17.57 -15.97 25.43
C ARG A 372 17.43 -15.91 23.90
N PRO A 373 18.20 -16.72 23.14
CA PRO A 373 18.09 -16.81 21.69
C PRO A 373 16.65 -17.03 21.20
N ILE A 374 15.87 -17.88 21.87
CA ILE A 374 14.48 -18.14 21.50
C ILE A 374 13.59 -16.90 21.66
N HIS A 375 13.77 -16.11 22.72
CA HIS A 375 13.04 -14.85 22.93
C HIS A 375 13.38 -13.84 21.83
N MET A 376 14.66 -13.72 21.47
CA MET A 376 15.12 -12.81 20.41
C MET A 376 14.57 -13.24 19.03
N ALA A 377 14.64 -14.53 18.69
CA ALA A 377 14.12 -15.07 17.44
C ALA A 377 12.59 -14.91 17.35
N SER A 378 11.87 -15.12 18.45
CA SER A 378 10.43 -14.89 18.56
C SER A 378 10.04 -13.42 18.42
N ARG A 379 10.83 -12.49 18.95
CA ARG A 379 10.62 -11.03 18.81
C ARG A 379 10.80 -10.56 17.38
N LEU A 380 11.78 -11.12 16.66
CA LEU A 380 12.07 -10.78 15.26
C LEU A 380 11.21 -11.54 14.24
N GLY A 381 10.39 -12.50 14.67
CA GLY A 381 9.52 -13.27 13.77
C GLY A 381 10.25 -14.34 12.94
N LEU A 382 11.41 -14.81 13.40
CA LEU A 382 12.26 -15.73 12.64
C LEU A 382 11.93 -17.20 12.93
N ALA A 383 10.80 -17.68 12.39
CA ALA A 383 10.32 -19.05 12.62
C ALA A 383 11.37 -20.14 12.31
N GLY A 384 12.19 -19.96 11.26
CA GLY A 384 13.28 -20.89 10.95
C GLY A 384 14.33 -20.98 12.07
N ALA A 385 14.75 -19.85 12.64
CA ALA A 385 15.70 -19.84 13.75
C ALA A 385 15.08 -20.42 15.03
N VAL A 386 13.81 -20.09 15.32
CA VAL A 386 13.05 -20.70 16.43
C VAL A 386 13.01 -22.22 16.29
N ARG A 387 12.77 -22.75 15.08
CA ARG A 387 12.75 -24.19 14.80
C ARG A 387 14.10 -24.85 15.15
N HIS A 388 15.20 -24.31 14.64
CA HIS A 388 16.53 -24.86 14.91
C HIS A 388 16.90 -24.82 16.40
N LEU A 389 16.51 -23.75 17.12
CA LEU A 389 16.72 -23.66 18.56
C LEU A 389 15.93 -24.73 19.33
N ILE A 390 14.66 -24.96 18.97
CA ILE A 390 13.82 -25.99 19.59
C ILE A 390 14.38 -27.38 19.29
N ASP A 391 14.79 -27.64 18.05
CA ASP A 391 15.36 -28.94 17.64
C ASP A 391 16.72 -29.20 18.33
N ALA A 392 17.44 -28.15 18.74
CA ALA A 392 18.64 -28.24 19.58
C ALA A 392 18.35 -28.42 21.09
N GLY A 393 17.09 -28.55 21.49
CA GLY A 393 16.70 -28.83 22.88
C GLY A 393 16.49 -27.59 23.76
N CYS A 394 16.24 -26.42 23.15
CA CYS A 394 15.91 -25.20 23.89
C CYS A 394 14.59 -25.32 24.68
N ASN A 395 14.53 -24.74 25.89
CA ASN A 395 13.30 -24.66 26.67
C ASN A 395 12.31 -23.69 26.04
N LEU A 396 11.26 -24.26 25.42
CA LEU A 396 10.18 -23.56 24.75
C LEU A 396 9.43 -22.54 25.64
N ASN A 397 9.32 -22.86 26.93
CA ASN A 397 8.61 -22.07 27.94
C ASN A 397 9.61 -21.41 28.91
N ALA A 398 10.81 -21.09 28.43
CA ALA A 398 11.70 -20.22 29.19
C ALA A 398 11.03 -18.85 29.38
N ASN A 399 11.27 -18.25 30.55
CA ASN A 399 10.73 -16.94 30.89
C ASN A 399 11.83 -15.88 30.78
N THR A 400 11.46 -14.69 30.30
CA THR A 400 12.21 -13.45 30.55
C THR A 400 12.01 -12.98 32.00
N ASP A 401 12.69 -11.92 32.42
CA ASP A 401 12.49 -11.31 33.75
C ASP A 401 11.09 -10.69 33.92
N SER A 402 10.44 -10.29 32.82
CA SER A 402 9.03 -9.89 32.80
C SER A 402 8.06 -11.08 32.90
N GLY A 403 8.57 -12.32 32.90
CA GLY A 403 7.77 -13.55 32.89
C GLY A 403 7.20 -13.91 31.51
N GLU A 404 7.67 -13.26 30.44
CA GLU A 404 7.16 -13.50 29.09
C GLU A 404 7.84 -14.72 28.47
N THR A 405 7.05 -15.57 27.83
CA THR A 405 7.54 -16.72 27.04
C THR A 405 7.74 -16.33 25.58
N ALA A 406 8.46 -17.16 24.83
CA ALA A 406 8.59 -17.03 23.38
C ALA A 406 7.23 -16.90 22.65
N LEU A 407 6.19 -17.61 23.13
CA LEU A 407 4.82 -17.53 22.59
C LEU A 407 4.22 -16.15 22.83
N MET A 408 4.31 -15.62 24.05
CA MET A 408 3.79 -14.29 24.39
C MET A 408 4.46 -13.20 23.56
N ILE A 409 5.78 -13.27 23.41
CA ILE A 409 6.57 -12.32 22.61
C ILE A 409 6.14 -12.37 21.13
N SER A 410 5.95 -13.56 20.57
CA SER A 410 5.48 -13.70 19.19
C SER A 410 4.07 -13.15 19.00
N VAL A 411 3.17 -13.32 19.98
CA VAL A 411 1.83 -12.73 19.94
C VAL A 411 1.86 -11.20 20.06
N GLY A 412 2.64 -10.66 21.01
CA GLY A 412 2.78 -9.21 21.20
C GLY A 412 3.32 -8.49 19.96
N ASN A 413 4.15 -9.18 19.17
CA ASN A 413 4.71 -8.67 17.91
C ASN A 413 3.94 -9.14 16.65
N LYS A 414 2.83 -9.88 16.81
CA LYS A 414 1.94 -10.33 15.72
C LYS A 414 2.59 -11.28 14.70
N HIS A 415 3.51 -12.13 15.15
CA HIS A 415 4.25 -13.08 14.30
C HIS A 415 3.53 -14.42 14.17
N GLU A 416 2.61 -14.52 13.21
CA GLU A 416 1.75 -15.69 12.97
C GLU A 416 2.52 -17.01 12.84
N GLU A 417 3.56 -17.06 12.00
CA GLU A 417 4.32 -18.29 11.74
C GLU A 417 5.11 -18.78 12.97
N CYS A 418 5.61 -17.87 13.80
CA CYS A 418 6.22 -18.25 15.08
C CYS A 418 5.17 -18.81 16.05
N VAL A 419 3.97 -18.22 16.11
CA VAL A 419 2.88 -18.74 16.95
C VAL A 419 2.48 -20.15 16.53
N LYS A 420 2.33 -20.39 15.22
CA LYS A 420 2.03 -21.73 14.67
C LYS A 420 3.10 -22.75 15.06
N LEU A 421 4.36 -22.44 14.78
CA LEU A 421 5.49 -23.31 15.11
C LEU A 421 5.59 -23.62 16.62
N LEU A 422 5.45 -22.60 17.47
CA LEU A 422 5.50 -22.76 18.92
C LEU A 422 4.34 -23.63 19.41
N ALA A 423 3.14 -23.45 18.86
CA ALA A 423 1.97 -24.27 19.18
C ALA A 423 2.16 -25.73 18.74
N GLU A 424 2.66 -25.96 17.52
CA GLU A 424 2.99 -27.30 17.00
C GLU A 424 4.00 -28.05 17.87
N LYS A 425 5.00 -27.34 18.39
CA LYS A 425 6.04 -27.87 19.29
C LYS A 425 5.58 -27.98 20.75
N GLY A 426 4.35 -27.56 21.06
CA GLY A 426 3.72 -27.75 22.37
C GLY A 426 3.97 -26.64 23.38
N ALA A 427 4.06 -25.38 22.93
CA ALA A 427 4.19 -24.22 23.81
C ALA A 427 2.96 -24.09 24.71
N ASP A 428 3.18 -23.60 25.93
CA ASP A 428 2.11 -23.48 26.92
C ASP A 428 1.34 -22.17 26.76
N PHE A 429 0.07 -22.27 26.37
CA PHE A 429 -0.85 -21.14 26.23
C PHE A 429 -1.43 -20.65 27.56
N GLY A 430 -1.33 -21.46 28.62
CA GLY A 430 -1.85 -21.16 29.96
C GLY A 430 -0.89 -20.39 30.86
N SER A 431 0.38 -20.29 30.45
CA SER A 431 1.39 -19.50 31.14
C SER A 431 1.03 -18.00 31.14
N CYS A 432 1.40 -17.29 32.21
CA CYS A 432 1.19 -15.85 32.37
C CYS A 432 2.49 -15.13 32.75
N ASN A 433 2.63 -13.90 32.26
CA ASN A 433 3.72 -13.02 32.66
C ASN A 433 3.50 -12.44 34.08
N VAL A 434 4.43 -11.62 34.57
CA VAL A 434 4.34 -11.00 35.91
C VAL A 434 3.09 -10.13 36.08
N ALA A 435 2.53 -9.59 34.97
CA ALA A 435 1.28 -8.83 34.96
C ALA A 435 0.02 -9.72 34.91
N GLY A 436 0.16 -11.05 34.92
CA GLY A 436 -0.97 -11.98 34.83
C GLY A 436 -1.56 -12.13 33.43
N LEU A 437 -0.88 -11.64 32.38
CA LEU A 437 -1.35 -11.73 31.00
C LEU A 437 -0.85 -13.02 30.33
N CYS A 438 -1.78 -13.80 29.76
CA CYS A 438 -1.46 -14.94 28.90
C CYS A 438 -1.44 -14.53 27.41
N ALA A 439 -1.04 -15.46 26.53
CA ALA A 439 -0.99 -15.22 25.09
C ALA A 439 -2.33 -14.68 24.51
N LYS A 440 -3.48 -15.24 24.93
CA LYS A 440 -4.81 -14.77 24.49
C LYS A 440 -5.07 -13.32 24.93
N SER A 441 -4.75 -12.98 26.18
CA SER A 441 -4.94 -11.63 26.72
C SER A 441 -4.04 -10.61 26.03
N ILE A 442 -2.80 -10.98 25.70
CA ILE A 442 -1.86 -10.13 24.94
C ILE A 442 -2.38 -9.90 23.52
N ALA A 443 -2.93 -10.92 22.84
CA ALA A 443 -3.54 -10.75 21.52
C ALA A 443 -4.66 -9.69 21.54
N GLY A 444 -5.48 -9.69 22.60
CA GLY A 444 -6.51 -8.67 22.84
C GLY A 444 -5.93 -7.27 23.04
N SER A 445 -4.91 -7.14 23.90
CA SER A 445 -4.30 -5.83 24.20
C SER A 445 -3.60 -5.18 23.00
N VAL A 446 -3.07 -5.98 22.07
CA VAL A 446 -2.44 -5.49 20.82
C VAL A 446 -3.40 -5.43 19.61
N HIS A 447 -4.70 -5.68 19.83
CA HIS A 447 -5.75 -5.73 18.81
C HIS A 447 -5.43 -6.69 17.65
N TRP A 448 -4.95 -7.90 17.96
CA TRP A 448 -4.60 -8.95 17.00
C TRP A 448 -5.36 -10.28 17.25
N GLU A 449 -6.57 -10.18 17.79
CA GLU A 449 -7.41 -11.34 18.16
C GLU A 449 -7.73 -12.23 16.95
N THR A 450 -8.05 -11.64 15.80
CA THR A 450 -8.42 -12.38 14.58
C THR A 450 -7.25 -13.15 13.96
N GLY A 451 -6.04 -12.56 13.98
CA GLY A 451 -4.82 -13.21 13.50
C GLY A 451 -4.37 -14.32 14.43
N PHE A 452 -4.40 -14.07 15.75
CA PHE A 452 -4.14 -15.09 16.76
C PHE A 452 -5.13 -16.26 16.67
N GLN A 453 -6.43 -15.97 16.51
CA GLN A 453 -7.48 -16.97 16.32
C GLN A 453 -7.21 -17.85 15.11
N ARG A 454 -6.89 -17.26 13.96
CA ARG A 454 -6.55 -18.02 12.75
C ARG A 454 -5.33 -18.92 12.98
N ALA A 455 -4.25 -18.38 13.53
CA ALA A 455 -3.00 -19.11 13.76
C ALA A 455 -3.22 -20.38 14.60
N VAL A 456 -3.95 -20.24 15.71
CA VAL A 456 -4.23 -21.34 16.62
C VAL A 456 -5.20 -22.36 15.99
N LEU A 457 -6.23 -21.90 15.27
CA LEU A 457 -7.17 -22.80 14.59
C LEU A 457 -6.51 -23.62 13.49
N ASP A 458 -5.60 -23.02 12.72
CA ASP A 458 -4.87 -23.73 11.67
C ASP A 458 -4.04 -24.90 12.25
N VAL A 459 -3.33 -24.66 13.37
CA VAL A 459 -2.58 -25.72 14.07
C VAL A 459 -3.50 -26.84 14.58
N ILE A 460 -4.68 -26.50 15.07
CA ILE A 460 -5.67 -27.48 15.54
C ILE A 460 -6.24 -28.29 14.36
N ARG A 461 -6.51 -27.65 13.22
CA ARG A 461 -6.96 -28.33 11.99
C ARG A 461 -5.90 -29.28 11.43
N ASP A 462 -4.62 -28.95 11.58
CA ASP A 462 -3.50 -29.83 11.26
C ASP A 462 -3.34 -30.99 12.28
N GLY A 463 -4.24 -31.07 13.26
CA GLY A 463 -4.30 -32.15 14.23
C GLY A 463 -3.29 -32.03 15.36
N LYS A 464 -2.78 -30.82 15.64
CA LYS A 464 -1.88 -30.54 16.76
C LYS A 464 -2.63 -29.81 17.87
N LEU A 465 -2.36 -30.20 19.12
CA LEU A 465 -3.04 -29.65 20.29
C LEU A 465 -2.29 -28.43 20.84
N ALA A 466 -2.96 -27.28 20.91
CA ALA A 466 -2.51 -26.16 21.75
C ALA A 466 -2.62 -26.54 23.23
N ARG A 467 -1.48 -26.74 23.90
CA ARG A 467 -1.44 -27.18 25.30
C ARG A 467 -1.57 -26.00 26.25
N SER A 468 -2.16 -26.25 27.41
CA SER A 468 -2.32 -25.26 28.46
C SER A 468 -2.10 -25.89 29.83
N SER A 469 -1.22 -25.30 30.63
CA SER A 469 -1.03 -25.66 32.05
C SER A 469 -2.16 -25.14 32.94
N ASN A 470 -2.89 -24.11 32.48
CA ASN A 470 -3.99 -23.49 33.21
C ASN A 470 -5.23 -23.33 32.30
N PRO A 471 -6.16 -24.30 32.34
CA PRO A 471 -7.38 -24.29 31.53
C PRO A 471 -8.25 -23.04 31.73
N LYS A 472 -8.18 -22.41 32.92
CA LYS A 472 -8.92 -21.17 33.21
C LYS A 472 -8.42 -19.97 32.40
N MET A 473 -7.12 -19.94 32.08
CA MET A 473 -6.51 -18.88 31.27
C MET A 473 -6.64 -19.16 29.78
N PHE A 474 -6.49 -20.42 29.38
CA PHE A 474 -6.67 -20.86 28.01
C PHE A 474 -7.11 -22.32 27.96
N SER A 475 -8.22 -22.59 27.28
CA SER A 475 -8.65 -23.93 26.92
C SER A 475 -8.85 -23.99 25.40
N SER A 476 -8.30 -25.02 24.77
CA SER A 476 -8.45 -25.26 23.33
C SER A 476 -9.89 -25.56 22.94
N LEU A 477 -10.64 -26.30 23.77
CA LEU A 477 -12.05 -26.63 23.52
C LEU A 477 -12.93 -25.37 23.58
N LEU A 478 -12.76 -24.55 24.63
CA LEU A 478 -13.49 -23.30 24.79
C LEU A 478 -13.14 -22.32 23.67
N PHE A 479 -11.86 -22.24 23.30
CA PHE A 479 -11.38 -21.35 22.25
C PHE A 479 -11.96 -21.68 20.87
N VAL A 480 -11.90 -22.95 20.45
CA VAL A 480 -12.45 -23.41 19.16
C VAL A 480 -13.96 -23.19 19.10
N THR A 481 -14.66 -23.42 20.21
CA THR A 481 -16.12 -23.24 20.28
C THR A 481 -16.51 -21.76 20.21
N GLN A 482 -15.78 -20.88 20.91
CA GLN A 482 -15.96 -19.43 20.83
C GLN A 482 -15.74 -18.90 19.40
N ALA A 483 -14.79 -19.50 18.68
CA ALA A 483 -14.49 -19.19 17.28
C ALA A 483 -15.54 -19.71 16.27
N ASN A 484 -16.48 -20.56 16.70
CA ASN A 484 -17.44 -21.27 15.85
C ASN A 484 -16.80 -22.10 14.72
N ASP A 485 -15.66 -22.75 14.99
CA ASP A 485 -15.01 -23.62 14.02
C ASP A 485 -15.39 -25.09 14.25
N THR A 486 -16.42 -25.55 13.55
CA THR A 486 -16.97 -26.90 13.73
C THR A 486 -16.04 -28.00 13.24
N GLU A 487 -15.17 -27.74 12.27
CA GLU A 487 -14.22 -28.73 11.76
C GLU A 487 -13.06 -28.91 12.74
N ALA A 488 -12.46 -27.82 13.23
CA ALA A 488 -11.45 -27.91 14.28
C ALA A 488 -12.02 -28.55 15.57
N LEU A 489 -13.30 -28.28 15.88
CA LEU A 489 -13.98 -28.90 17.03
C LEU A 489 -14.10 -30.41 16.89
N LYS A 490 -14.53 -30.91 15.72
CA LYS A 490 -14.61 -32.36 15.45
C LYS A 490 -13.23 -33.02 15.52
N ILE A 491 -12.20 -32.38 14.97
CA ILE A 491 -10.83 -32.88 15.01
C ILE A 491 -10.36 -32.99 16.47
N LEU A 492 -10.58 -31.95 17.28
CA LEU A 492 -10.20 -31.94 18.69
C LEU A 492 -10.89 -33.06 19.48
N LEU A 493 -12.19 -33.28 19.25
CA LEU A 493 -12.98 -34.31 19.94
C LEU A 493 -12.59 -35.73 19.53
N ASN A 494 -12.22 -35.96 18.27
CA ASN A 494 -11.80 -37.27 17.78
C ASN A 494 -10.39 -37.67 18.24
N GLN A 495 -9.57 -36.72 18.67
CA GLN A 495 -8.16 -36.96 19.01
C GLN A 495 -7.90 -37.31 20.48
N GLN A 496 -8.87 -37.08 21.39
CA GLN A 496 -8.66 -37.29 22.82
C GLN A 496 -9.63 -38.31 23.42
N ASP A 497 -9.07 -39.41 23.93
CA ASP A 497 -9.79 -40.40 24.74
C ASP A 497 -10.17 -39.87 26.15
N ASN A 498 -9.76 -38.64 26.54
CA ASN A 498 -9.92 -38.12 27.91
C ASN A 498 -10.11 -36.58 28.00
N LEU A 499 -10.72 -35.96 26.98
CA LEU A 499 -11.01 -34.51 27.01
C LEU A 499 -12.14 -34.21 27.99
N ASN A 500 -11.92 -33.29 28.93
CA ASN A 500 -12.99 -32.83 29.82
C ASN A 500 -13.93 -31.86 29.08
N LEU A 501 -15.04 -32.38 28.54
CA LEU A 501 -16.06 -31.58 27.83
C LEU A 501 -16.74 -30.51 28.69
N ASN A 502 -16.66 -30.67 30.01
CA ASN A 502 -17.32 -29.84 31.00
C ASN A 502 -16.35 -28.87 31.70
N GLU A 503 -15.16 -28.64 31.13
CA GLU A 503 -14.28 -27.59 31.62
C GLU A 503 -14.94 -26.21 31.49
N GLN A 504 -14.70 -25.34 32.48
CA GLN A 504 -15.29 -24.01 32.58
C GLN A 504 -14.20 -22.94 32.64
N ASP A 505 -14.45 -21.78 32.03
CA ASP A 505 -13.58 -20.61 32.11
C ASP A 505 -13.66 -19.92 33.50
N GLY A 506 -13.00 -18.76 33.62
CA GLY A 506 -13.02 -17.94 34.84
C GLY A 506 -14.40 -17.41 35.27
N ASN A 507 -15.43 -17.50 34.41
CA ASN A 507 -16.81 -17.09 34.69
C ASN A 507 -17.77 -18.28 34.81
N GLY A 508 -17.28 -19.51 34.70
CA GLY A 508 -18.10 -20.71 34.73
C GLY A 508 -18.69 -21.12 33.37
N PHE A 509 -18.25 -20.56 32.24
CA PHE A 509 -18.78 -20.94 30.93
C PHE A 509 -18.10 -22.20 30.39
N SER A 510 -18.89 -23.22 30.05
CA SER A 510 -18.43 -24.42 29.35
C SER A 510 -18.54 -24.30 27.83
N ALA A 511 -17.96 -25.23 27.09
CA ALA A 511 -17.98 -25.21 25.62
C ALA A 511 -19.42 -25.20 25.07
N VAL A 512 -20.28 -26.05 25.63
CA VAL A 512 -21.69 -26.14 25.20
C VAL A 512 -22.48 -24.86 25.52
N MET A 513 -22.11 -24.13 26.58
CA MET A 513 -22.67 -22.81 26.87
C MET A 513 -22.22 -21.75 25.86
N PHE A 514 -20.95 -21.74 25.45
CA PHE A 514 -20.46 -20.82 24.41
C PHE A 514 -21.15 -21.07 23.06
N ALA A 515 -21.39 -22.34 22.71
CA ALA A 515 -22.13 -22.70 21.51
C ALA A 515 -23.59 -22.19 21.56
N ALA A 516 -24.25 -22.33 22.72
CA ALA A 516 -25.61 -21.81 22.94
C ALA A 516 -25.67 -20.28 22.91
N LEU A 517 -24.75 -19.61 23.62
CA LEU A 517 -24.65 -18.15 23.70
C LEU A 517 -24.38 -17.51 22.33
N GLY A 518 -23.52 -18.12 21.52
CA GLY A 518 -23.17 -17.64 20.18
C GLY A 518 -24.18 -18.00 19.09
N GLY A 519 -25.22 -18.78 19.40
CA GLY A 519 -26.19 -19.24 18.39
C GLY A 519 -25.67 -20.33 17.45
N ASN A 520 -24.59 -21.01 17.82
CA ASN A 520 -23.84 -21.96 17.01
C ASN A 520 -24.42 -23.38 17.09
N VAL A 521 -25.53 -23.61 16.39
CA VAL A 521 -26.33 -24.86 16.47
C VAL A 521 -25.53 -26.11 16.11
N GLU A 522 -24.67 -26.08 15.10
CA GLU A 522 -23.86 -27.24 14.70
C GLU A 522 -22.76 -27.57 15.72
N ALA A 523 -22.08 -26.55 16.28
CA ALA A 523 -21.10 -26.76 17.36
C ALA A 523 -21.78 -27.34 18.61
N PHE A 524 -22.97 -26.84 18.95
CA PHE A 524 -23.78 -27.35 20.05
C PHE A 524 -24.19 -28.81 19.83
N LYS A 525 -24.63 -29.16 18.61
CA LYS A 525 -24.94 -30.54 18.22
C LYS A 525 -23.74 -31.47 18.40
N VAL A 526 -22.56 -31.07 17.90
CA VAL A 526 -21.32 -31.85 17.99
C VAL A 526 -20.94 -32.10 19.46
N LEU A 527 -20.98 -31.06 20.30
CA LEU A 527 -20.68 -31.17 21.74
C LEU A 527 -21.70 -32.04 22.49
N LEU A 528 -22.99 -31.93 22.16
CA LEU A 528 -24.05 -32.73 22.76
C LEU A 528 -23.87 -34.22 22.46
N HIS A 529 -23.54 -34.57 21.21
CA HIS A 529 -23.29 -35.97 20.82
C HIS A 529 -21.99 -36.52 21.43
N ALA A 530 -21.01 -35.66 21.70
CA ALA A 530 -19.80 -36.04 22.45
C ALA A 530 -20.06 -36.27 23.94
N GLY A 531 -21.21 -35.83 24.47
CA GLY A 531 -21.61 -36.04 25.87
C GLY A 531 -21.38 -34.85 26.81
N ALA A 532 -21.32 -33.62 26.28
CA ALA A 532 -21.24 -32.42 27.12
C ALA A 532 -22.49 -32.24 27.99
N ASP A 533 -22.30 -31.81 29.25
CA ASP A 533 -23.38 -31.59 30.21
C ASP A 533 -24.07 -30.23 29.97
N VAL A 534 -25.28 -30.28 29.41
CA VAL A 534 -26.11 -29.10 29.14
C VAL A 534 -26.76 -28.50 30.40
N LYS A 535 -26.77 -29.24 31.53
CA LYS A 535 -27.38 -28.82 32.80
C LYS A 535 -26.39 -28.21 33.78
N LEU A 536 -25.09 -28.27 33.47
CA LEU A 536 -24.06 -27.60 34.25
C LEU A 536 -24.36 -26.08 34.32
N PRO A 537 -24.36 -25.44 35.51
CA PRO A 537 -24.57 -24.00 35.62
C PRO A 537 -23.24 -23.22 35.62
N ASN A 538 -23.24 -22.00 35.05
CA ASN A 538 -22.17 -21.02 35.22
C ASN A 538 -22.29 -20.28 36.57
N PHE A 539 -21.38 -19.34 36.87
CA PHE A 539 -21.44 -18.55 38.12
C PHE A 539 -22.66 -17.63 38.22
N HIS A 540 -23.39 -17.41 37.12
CA HIS A 540 -24.64 -16.66 37.07
C HIS A 540 -25.88 -17.57 37.22
N GLY A 541 -25.70 -18.89 37.38
CA GLY A 541 -26.79 -19.87 37.46
C GLY A 541 -27.43 -20.21 36.11
N GLU A 542 -26.82 -19.78 35.00
CA GLU A 542 -27.30 -20.07 33.65
C GLU A 542 -26.74 -21.41 33.18
N THR A 543 -27.61 -22.24 32.61
CA THR A 543 -27.25 -23.49 31.94
C THR A 543 -27.22 -23.31 30.42
N ALA A 544 -26.59 -24.23 29.69
CA ALA A 544 -26.58 -24.17 28.22
C ALA A 544 -27.99 -24.18 27.63
N ILE A 545 -28.93 -24.88 28.29
CA ILE A 545 -30.36 -24.88 27.95
C ILE A 545 -30.94 -23.47 28.09
N SER A 546 -30.76 -22.83 29.24
CA SER A 546 -31.30 -21.49 29.49
C SER A 546 -30.73 -20.43 28.53
N LEU A 547 -29.47 -20.59 28.11
CA LEU A 547 -28.83 -19.70 27.12
C LEU A 547 -29.39 -19.92 25.71
N ALA A 548 -29.62 -21.19 25.33
CA ALA A 548 -30.22 -21.54 24.05
C ALA A 548 -31.67 -21.04 23.92
N GLU A 549 -32.45 -21.10 25.01
CA GLU A 549 -33.84 -20.61 25.06
C GLU A 549 -33.94 -19.09 24.88
N LYS A 550 -32.96 -18.34 25.41
CA LYS A 550 -32.90 -16.87 25.27
C LYS A 550 -32.45 -16.42 23.89
N HIS A 551 -31.86 -17.30 23.07
CA HIS A 551 -31.33 -16.95 21.75
C HIS A 551 -32.44 -16.92 20.68
N GLN A 552 -32.25 -16.12 19.62
CA GLN A 552 -33.18 -16.05 18.47
C GLN A 552 -33.32 -17.40 17.72
N ASN A 553 -32.35 -18.29 17.88
CA ASN A 553 -32.31 -19.62 17.23
C ASN A 553 -32.83 -20.73 18.16
N SER A 554 -33.60 -20.40 19.20
CA SER A 554 -34.09 -21.36 20.21
C SER A 554 -34.76 -22.59 19.58
N ASP A 555 -35.58 -22.41 18.54
CA ASP A 555 -36.24 -23.51 17.84
C ASP A 555 -35.25 -24.50 17.19
N ALA A 556 -34.09 -24.02 16.72
CA ALA A 556 -33.07 -24.88 16.11
C ALA A 556 -32.30 -25.69 17.16
N PHE A 557 -32.00 -25.10 18.32
CA PHE A 557 -31.41 -25.82 19.45
C PHE A 557 -32.37 -26.87 20.02
N GLU A 558 -33.66 -26.53 20.14
CA GLU A 558 -34.69 -27.44 20.61
C GLU A 558 -34.82 -28.66 19.70
N ARG A 559 -34.83 -28.47 18.37
CA ARG A 559 -34.79 -29.60 17.40
C ARG A 559 -33.57 -30.50 17.58
N VAL A 560 -32.39 -29.93 17.79
CA VAL A 560 -31.16 -30.71 18.03
C VAL A 560 -31.27 -31.53 19.32
N MET A 561 -31.78 -30.93 20.41
CA MET A 561 -31.99 -31.63 21.67
C MET A 561 -33.04 -32.75 21.56
N LEU A 562 -34.16 -32.50 20.87
CA LEU A 562 -35.20 -33.51 20.63
C LEU A 562 -34.66 -34.71 19.83
N ASN A 563 -33.88 -34.45 18.77
CA ASN A 563 -33.26 -35.50 17.97
C ASN A 563 -32.24 -36.32 18.78
N TYR A 564 -31.46 -35.66 19.65
CA TYR A 564 -30.53 -36.34 20.55
C TYR A 564 -31.25 -37.21 21.59
N LEU A 565 -32.32 -36.71 22.22
CA LEU A 565 -33.12 -37.48 23.18
C LEU A 565 -33.79 -38.70 22.53
N ARG A 566 -34.28 -38.57 21.28
CA ARG A 566 -34.76 -39.72 20.50
C ARG A 566 -33.68 -40.77 20.31
N SER A 567 -32.44 -40.37 20.03
CA SER A 567 -31.31 -41.30 19.87
C SER A 567 -30.93 -42.03 21.17
N LYS A 568 -31.25 -41.45 22.34
CA LYS A 568 -30.98 -41.99 23.68
C LYS A 568 -32.16 -42.73 24.33
N GLY A 569 -33.37 -42.64 23.75
CA GLY A 569 -34.57 -43.31 24.24
C GLY A 569 -35.19 -42.70 25.50
N ASP A 570 -34.85 -41.45 25.84
CA ASP A 570 -35.29 -40.81 27.08
C ASP A 570 -36.51 -39.90 26.84
N GLN A 571 -37.68 -40.31 27.33
CA GLN A 571 -38.97 -39.63 27.14
C GLN A 571 -39.25 -38.55 28.20
N THR A 572 -38.34 -38.34 29.16
CA THR A 572 -38.62 -37.55 30.37
C THR A 572 -38.53 -36.04 30.21
N TYR A 573 -38.15 -35.51 29.05
CA TYR A 573 -37.85 -34.09 28.84
C TYR A 573 -38.63 -33.42 27.70
N ILE A 574 -39.89 -33.81 27.47
CA ILE A 574 -40.76 -33.12 26.52
C ILE A 574 -41.90 -32.50 27.32
N GLY A 575 -41.68 -31.29 27.82
CA GLY A 575 -42.70 -30.50 28.50
C GLY A 575 -43.90 -30.23 27.59
N SER A 576 -45.07 -30.03 28.19
CA SER A 576 -46.33 -29.74 27.47
C SER A 576 -46.23 -28.57 26.48
N SER A 577 -45.21 -27.71 26.58
CA SER A 577 -44.93 -26.58 25.68
C SER A 577 -44.44 -26.96 24.28
N THR A 578 -44.01 -28.20 24.03
CA THR A 578 -43.39 -28.58 22.74
C THR A 578 -44.40 -28.57 21.59
N LEU A 579 -45.59 -29.16 21.81
CA LEU A 579 -46.69 -29.13 20.83
C LEU A 579 -47.18 -27.69 20.57
N HIS A 580 -47.23 -26.87 21.62
CA HIS A 580 -47.63 -25.46 21.55
C HIS A 580 -46.64 -24.62 20.73
N ARG A 581 -45.33 -24.78 20.95
CA ARG A 581 -44.29 -24.09 20.17
C ARG A 581 -44.22 -24.57 18.73
N ALA A 582 -44.39 -25.87 18.47
CA ALA A 582 -44.47 -26.42 17.12
C ALA A 582 -45.67 -25.86 16.35
N ALA A 583 -46.84 -25.75 17.00
CA ALA A 583 -48.03 -25.14 16.41
C ALA A 583 -47.86 -23.62 16.19
N HIS A 584 -47.20 -22.91 17.12
CA HIS A 584 -46.91 -21.49 16.99
C HIS A 584 -45.91 -21.19 15.86
N SER A 585 -44.83 -21.97 15.74
CA SER A 585 -43.80 -21.83 14.70
C SER A 585 -44.24 -22.34 13.32
N GLY A 586 -45.31 -23.13 13.25
CA GLY A 586 -45.87 -23.64 12.00
C GLY A 586 -45.20 -24.91 11.46
N ASP A 587 -44.50 -25.67 12.32
CA ASP A 587 -43.83 -26.92 11.94
C ASP A 587 -44.82 -28.08 11.83
N VAL A 588 -45.47 -28.19 10.66
CA VAL A 588 -46.52 -29.18 10.36
C VAL A 588 -46.04 -30.62 10.56
N GLN A 589 -44.77 -30.90 10.23
CA GLN A 589 -44.21 -32.25 10.36
C GLN A 589 -44.02 -32.64 11.83
N LEU A 590 -43.49 -31.72 12.64
CA LEU A 590 -43.31 -31.98 14.07
C LEU A 590 -44.65 -32.14 14.80
N VAL A 591 -45.65 -31.31 14.46
CA VAL A 591 -47.00 -31.42 15.04
C VAL A 591 -47.66 -32.76 14.68
N GLN A 592 -47.54 -33.21 13.42
CA GLN A 592 -48.08 -34.52 13.01
C GLN A 592 -47.46 -35.66 13.82
N VAL A 593 -46.13 -35.68 13.95
CA VAL A 593 -45.41 -36.73 14.70
C VAL A 593 -45.83 -36.73 16.17
N LEU A 594 -45.93 -35.57 16.80
CA LEU A 594 -46.36 -35.46 18.21
C LEU A 594 -47.81 -35.95 18.40
N ILE A 595 -48.71 -35.65 17.46
CA ILE A 595 -50.10 -36.13 17.54
C ILE A 595 -50.16 -37.65 17.33
N ASP A 596 -49.37 -38.20 16.39
CA ASP A 596 -49.30 -39.65 16.15
C ASP A 596 -48.72 -40.41 17.36
N GLU A 597 -47.86 -39.78 18.15
CA GLU A 597 -47.33 -40.28 19.42
C GLU A 597 -48.34 -40.18 20.59
N GLY A 598 -49.55 -39.66 20.34
CA GLY A 598 -50.66 -39.64 21.31
C GLY A 598 -50.71 -38.41 22.21
N TYR A 599 -50.02 -37.32 21.85
CA TYR A 599 -50.12 -36.05 22.58
C TYR A 599 -51.51 -35.41 22.39
N ASP A 600 -52.08 -34.91 23.49
CA ASP A 600 -53.41 -34.28 23.48
C ASP A 600 -53.39 -32.96 22.67
N VAL A 601 -54.18 -32.92 21.60
CA VAL A 601 -54.30 -31.80 20.66
C VAL A 601 -54.98 -30.57 21.28
N ASP A 602 -55.73 -30.75 22.39
CA ASP A 602 -56.44 -29.69 23.11
C ASP A 602 -55.73 -29.28 24.43
N LEU A 603 -54.51 -29.76 24.66
CA LEU A 603 -53.74 -29.37 25.85
C LEU A 603 -53.58 -27.84 25.89
N VAL A 604 -53.56 -27.25 27.08
CA VAL A 604 -53.38 -25.80 27.25
C VAL A 604 -51.97 -25.48 27.77
N ASP A 605 -51.38 -24.40 27.29
CA ASP A 605 -50.12 -23.86 27.80
C ASP A 605 -50.31 -23.06 29.12
N ALA A 606 -49.22 -22.49 29.63
CA ALA A 606 -49.24 -21.67 30.86
C ALA A 606 -50.11 -20.40 30.74
N ASP A 607 -50.38 -19.93 29.52
CA ASP A 607 -51.22 -18.78 29.23
C ASP A 607 -52.68 -19.17 28.90
N GLY A 608 -52.99 -20.48 28.94
CA GLY A 608 -54.32 -21.02 28.67
C GLY A 608 -54.66 -21.15 27.18
N TYR A 609 -53.67 -21.09 26.28
CA TYR A 609 -53.87 -21.30 24.84
C TYR A 609 -53.67 -22.77 24.46
N THR A 610 -54.54 -23.29 23.60
CA THR A 610 -54.33 -24.58 22.92
C THR A 610 -53.43 -24.43 21.70
N PRO A 611 -52.85 -25.52 21.17
CA PRO A 611 -52.09 -25.49 19.90
C PRO A 611 -52.87 -24.83 18.76
N LEU A 612 -54.18 -25.08 18.67
CA LEU A 612 -55.06 -24.47 17.68
C LEU A 612 -55.18 -22.94 17.87
N MET A 613 -55.24 -22.46 19.11
CA MET A 613 -55.31 -21.04 19.42
C MET A 613 -54.01 -20.31 19.06
N LEU A 614 -52.86 -20.94 19.26
CA LEU A 614 -51.56 -20.40 18.87
C LEU A 614 -51.39 -20.35 17.35
N ALA A 615 -51.79 -21.42 16.63
CA ALA A 615 -51.82 -21.43 15.17
C ALA A 615 -52.79 -20.38 14.60
N ALA A 616 -53.94 -20.18 15.25
CA ALA A 616 -54.90 -19.14 14.89
C ALA A 616 -54.31 -17.73 15.11
N LYS A 617 -53.61 -17.51 16.23
CA LYS A 617 -52.96 -16.23 16.55
C LYS A 617 -51.86 -15.86 15.53
N THR A 618 -51.13 -16.83 15.00
CA THR A 618 -50.09 -16.60 13.97
C THR A 618 -50.65 -16.59 12.54
N GLY A 619 -51.93 -16.91 12.35
CA GLY A 619 -52.59 -16.89 11.04
C GLY A 619 -52.20 -18.06 10.12
N ASN A 620 -51.75 -19.19 10.69
CA ASN A 620 -51.26 -20.33 9.92
C ASN A 620 -52.40 -21.27 9.50
N ARG A 621 -52.90 -21.09 8.27
CA ARG A 621 -54.01 -21.86 7.68
C ARG A 621 -53.77 -23.38 7.73
N THR A 622 -52.64 -23.85 7.21
CA THR A 622 -52.35 -25.28 7.07
C THR A 622 -52.22 -25.96 8.43
N MET A 623 -51.64 -25.26 9.41
CA MET A 623 -51.55 -25.77 10.78
C MET A 623 -52.94 -25.86 11.44
N CYS A 624 -53.80 -24.85 11.26
CA CYS A 624 -55.19 -24.91 11.73
C CYS A 624 -55.96 -26.05 11.07
N GLU A 625 -55.83 -26.24 9.74
CA GLU A 625 -56.45 -27.37 9.03
C GLU A 625 -55.99 -28.72 9.58
N LEU A 626 -54.68 -28.88 9.81
CA LEU A 626 -54.12 -30.11 10.38
C LEU A 626 -54.69 -30.38 11.77
N LEU A 627 -54.57 -29.44 12.70
CA LEU A 627 -55.02 -29.60 14.08
C LEU A 627 -56.52 -29.91 14.17
N ILE A 628 -57.34 -29.26 13.33
CA ILE A 628 -58.78 -29.52 13.25
C ILE A 628 -59.07 -30.91 12.68
N SER A 629 -58.31 -31.35 11.67
CA SER A 629 -58.44 -32.69 11.12
C SER A 629 -58.06 -33.78 12.12
N CYS A 630 -57.15 -33.47 13.05
CA CYS A 630 -56.72 -34.31 14.16
C CYS A 630 -57.65 -34.24 15.39
N GLY A 631 -58.77 -33.50 15.31
CA GLY A 631 -59.80 -33.49 16.35
C GLY A 631 -59.74 -32.32 17.34
N ALA A 632 -58.95 -31.27 17.09
CA ALA A 632 -58.91 -30.08 17.94
C ALA A 632 -60.28 -29.39 18.07
N LYS A 633 -60.65 -28.98 19.28
CA LYS A 633 -61.90 -28.28 19.55
C LYS A 633 -61.82 -26.83 19.08
N CYS A 634 -62.51 -26.51 17.98
CA CYS A 634 -62.69 -25.11 17.57
C CYS A 634 -63.70 -24.41 18.47
N ASP A 635 -63.31 -23.30 19.09
CA ASP A 635 -64.18 -22.45 19.89
C ASP A 635 -64.18 -20.99 19.42
N ILE A 636 -64.97 -20.15 20.09
CA ILE A 636 -65.10 -18.72 19.77
C ILE A 636 -63.79 -17.98 20.08
N GLN A 637 -62.97 -18.50 21.00
CA GLN A 637 -61.75 -17.86 21.45
C GLN A 637 -60.62 -18.03 20.42
N ALA A 638 -60.52 -19.19 19.76
CA ALA A 638 -59.67 -19.40 18.58
C ALA A 638 -60.06 -18.48 17.41
N LEU A 639 -61.37 -18.30 17.17
CA LEU A 639 -61.87 -17.35 16.15
C LEU A 639 -61.49 -15.90 16.46
N SER A 640 -61.59 -15.50 17.73
CA SER A 640 -61.19 -14.16 18.20
C SER A 640 -59.70 -13.91 18.00
N LEU A 641 -58.86 -14.93 18.18
CA LEU A 641 -57.41 -14.84 17.96
C LEU A 641 -57.06 -14.77 16.47
N ALA A 642 -57.71 -15.58 15.63
CA ALA A 642 -57.55 -15.51 14.16
C ALA A 642 -57.89 -14.13 13.60
N ARG A 643 -58.96 -13.50 14.09
CA ARG A 643 -59.38 -12.13 13.69
C ARG A 643 -58.38 -11.04 14.07
N LYS A 644 -57.60 -11.26 15.12
CA LYS A 644 -56.54 -10.34 15.55
C LYS A 644 -55.24 -10.55 14.77
N SER A 645 -55.12 -11.65 14.04
CA SER A 645 -53.95 -11.94 13.20
C SER A 645 -54.03 -11.16 11.88
N ASN A 646 -52.88 -10.89 11.25
CA ASN A 646 -52.82 -10.16 9.98
C ASN A 646 -53.28 -11.00 8.77
N ASN A 647 -53.42 -12.33 8.92
CA ASN A 647 -53.83 -13.23 7.85
C ASN A 647 -55.24 -13.80 8.10
N ARG A 648 -56.18 -13.51 7.20
CA ARG A 648 -57.57 -14.00 7.30
C ARG A 648 -57.75 -15.46 6.91
N ASP A 649 -56.76 -16.10 6.29
CA ASP A 649 -56.88 -17.48 5.83
C ASP A 649 -57.17 -18.48 6.98
N ALA A 650 -56.62 -18.23 8.17
CA ALA A 650 -56.89 -19.05 9.36
C ALA A 650 -58.30 -18.79 9.94
N GLU A 651 -58.84 -17.58 9.76
CA GLU A 651 -60.21 -17.24 10.16
C GLU A 651 -61.22 -18.06 9.35
N ASP A 652 -61.02 -18.17 8.04
CA ASP A 652 -61.90 -18.92 7.13
C ASP A 652 -62.03 -20.39 7.54
N VAL A 653 -60.91 -21.05 7.85
CA VAL A 653 -60.88 -22.47 8.27
C VAL A 653 -61.63 -22.68 9.59
N ILE A 654 -61.47 -21.75 10.54
CA ILE A 654 -62.14 -21.82 11.85
C ILE A 654 -63.64 -21.55 11.69
N LEU A 655 -64.02 -20.56 10.87
CA LEU A 655 -65.42 -20.26 10.55
C LEU A 655 -66.12 -21.44 9.88
N ASP A 656 -65.46 -22.11 8.93
CA ASP A 656 -66.00 -23.28 8.24
C ASP A 656 -66.28 -24.44 9.20
N SER A 657 -65.36 -24.70 10.14
CA SER A 657 -65.53 -25.74 11.16
C SER A 657 -66.69 -25.42 12.12
N LEU A 658 -66.81 -24.16 12.57
CA LEU A 658 -67.92 -23.70 13.41
C LEU A 658 -69.28 -23.76 12.68
N ALA A 659 -69.30 -23.40 11.39
CA ALA A 659 -70.50 -23.42 10.56
C ALA A 659 -71.04 -24.85 10.36
N ARG A 660 -70.15 -25.83 10.10
CA ARG A 660 -70.52 -27.25 9.97
C ARG A 660 -71.18 -27.79 11.25
N ARG A 661 -70.64 -27.43 12.42
CA ARG A 661 -71.18 -27.85 13.72
C ARG A 661 -72.59 -27.32 13.96
N LEU A 662 -72.86 -26.06 13.62
CA LEU A 662 -74.17 -25.43 13.79
C LEU A 662 -75.31 -26.08 12.99
N VAL A 663 -75.00 -26.73 11.86
CA VAL A 663 -75.97 -27.51 11.06
C VAL A 663 -76.30 -28.84 11.70
N LEU A 664 -75.27 -29.53 12.18
CA LEU A 664 -75.39 -30.88 12.72
C LEU A 664 -76.11 -30.87 14.07
N ASP A 665 -75.80 -29.90 14.92
CA ASP A 665 -76.35 -29.83 16.28
C ASP A 665 -77.69 -29.07 16.35
N GLY A 666 -77.98 -28.25 15.33
CA GLY A 666 -79.23 -27.47 15.21
C GLY A 666 -79.23 -26.16 16.01
N GLY A 667 -79.59 -25.06 15.36
CA GLY A 667 -79.52 -23.72 15.95
C GLY A 667 -80.66 -22.77 15.57
N LYS A 668 -80.75 -21.63 16.27
CA LYS A 668 -81.64 -20.52 15.88
C LYS A 668 -81.06 -19.81 14.67
N MET A 669 -81.91 -19.53 13.69
CA MET A 669 -81.50 -18.92 12.43
C MET A 669 -82.49 -17.88 11.93
N LYS A 670 -82.06 -17.00 11.02
CA LYS A 670 -82.91 -15.98 10.41
C LYS A 670 -83.32 -16.41 9.00
N LYS A 671 -84.63 -16.51 8.74
CA LYS A 671 -85.13 -16.88 7.42
C LYS A 671 -85.53 -15.65 6.60
N HIS A 672 -85.03 -15.57 5.38
CA HIS A 672 -85.43 -14.56 4.40
C HIS A 672 -86.51 -15.12 3.45
N THR A 673 -87.41 -14.24 3.00
CA THR A 673 -88.44 -14.57 1.99
C THR A 673 -88.11 -13.92 0.65
N LYS A 674 -88.40 -14.62 -0.45
CA LYS A 674 -88.46 -14.15 -1.85
C LYS A 674 -87.36 -13.14 -2.23
N ASN A 675 -86.20 -13.64 -2.65
CA ASN A 675 -85.06 -12.82 -3.13
C ASN A 675 -84.62 -11.70 -2.16
N GLY A 676 -84.84 -11.88 -0.86
CA GLY A 676 -84.41 -10.92 0.17
C GLY A 676 -85.29 -9.68 0.30
N LYS A 677 -86.47 -9.65 -0.34
CA LYS A 677 -87.45 -8.56 -0.17
C LYS A 677 -88.41 -8.90 0.98
N GLY A 678 -88.15 -8.35 2.16
CA GLY A 678 -89.00 -8.46 3.35
C GLY A 678 -88.20 -8.48 4.66
N ARG A 679 -88.86 -8.20 5.79
CA ARG A 679 -88.20 -8.27 7.11
C ARG A 679 -87.89 -9.74 7.45
N PRO A 680 -86.63 -10.08 7.75
CA PRO A 680 -86.26 -11.43 8.13
C PRO A 680 -86.85 -11.81 9.50
N HIS A 681 -87.25 -13.07 9.65
CA HIS A 681 -87.88 -13.56 10.88
C HIS A 681 -87.24 -14.86 11.36
N TRP A 682 -87.23 -15.04 12.67
CA TRP A 682 -86.56 -16.15 13.34
C TRP A 682 -87.21 -17.50 13.05
N LYS A 683 -86.37 -18.51 12.86
CA LYS A 683 -86.72 -19.93 12.78
C LYS A 683 -85.71 -20.75 13.56
N VAL A 684 -86.18 -21.82 14.18
CA VAL A 684 -85.29 -22.82 14.80
C VAL A 684 -85.11 -23.93 13.78
N LEU A 685 -83.86 -24.22 13.43
CA LEU A 685 -83.52 -25.46 12.72
C LEU A 685 -83.59 -26.60 13.71
N LYS A 686 -84.34 -27.64 13.36
CA LYS A 686 -84.34 -28.88 14.12
C LYS A 686 -84.05 -30.02 13.16
N MET A 687 -82.96 -30.73 13.43
CA MET A 687 -82.72 -32.05 12.85
C MET A 687 -83.71 -33.02 13.49
N VAL A 688 -84.60 -33.59 12.67
CA VAL A 688 -85.68 -34.46 13.14
C VAL A 688 -85.25 -35.91 12.95
N GLY A 689 -84.70 -36.50 14.02
CA GLY A 689 -84.28 -37.91 14.07
C GLY A 689 -82.99 -38.21 13.29
N GLY A 690 -82.39 -39.37 13.56
CA GLY A 690 -81.13 -39.84 12.96
C GLY A 690 -81.14 -40.07 11.44
N ASN A 691 -82.25 -39.76 10.75
CA ASN A 691 -82.43 -39.96 9.30
C ASN A 691 -82.06 -38.74 8.45
N GLY A 692 -81.32 -37.76 9.00
CA GLY A 692 -80.76 -36.65 8.23
C GLY A 692 -81.79 -35.62 7.73
N VAL A 693 -82.96 -35.50 8.38
CA VAL A 693 -84.03 -34.59 7.92
C VAL A 693 -83.97 -33.26 8.66
N LEU A 694 -83.68 -32.18 7.93
CA LEU A 694 -83.67 -30.81 8.42
C LEU A 694 -85.07 -30.18 8.28
N SER A 695 -85.62 -29.72 9.40
CA SER A 695 -86.92 -29.04 9.45
C SER A 695 -86.78 -27.62 9.98
N TRP A 696 -87.57 -26.70 9.41
CA TRP A 696 -87.67 -25.33 9.93
C TRP A 696 -89.12 -24.82 9.85
N GLY A 697 -89.79 -24.82 11.00
CA GLY A 697 -91.17 -24.37 11.18
C GLY A 697 -92.20 -25.49 11.33
N LYS A 698 -93.48 -25.11 11.53
CA LYS A 698 -94.56 -26.02 11.95
C LYS A 698 -95.17 -26.90 10.82
N SER A 699 -94.69 -26.80 9.58
CA SER A 699 -95.28 -27.53 8.44
C SER A 699 -94.31 -28.56 7.87
N SER A 700 -94.74 -29.82 7.81
CA SER A 700 -93.98 -30.94 7.24
C SER A 700 -93.69 -30.79 5.75
N LYS A 701 -94.42 -29.92 5.02
CA LYS A 701 -94.20 -29.62 3.60
C LYS A 701 -92.87 -28.89 3.30
N ARG A 702 -92.09 -28.55 4.33
CA ARG A 702 -90.81 -27.82 4.24
C ARG A 702 -89.63 -28.60 4.80
N ASN A 703 -89.83 -29.87 5.13
CA ASN A 703 -88.75 -30.75 5.57
C ASN A 703 -87.86 -31.11 4.37
N VAL A 704 -86.56 -31.18 4.62
CA VAL A 704 -85.56 -31.47 3.60
C VAL A 704 -84.65 -32.57 4.11
N VAL A 705 -84.46 -33.63 3.33
CA VAL A 705 -83.52 -34.70 3.65
C VAL A 705 -82.14 -34.26 3.18
N CYS A 706 -81.22 -34.07 4.13
CA CYS A 706 -79.85 -33.67 3.91
C CYS A 706 -79.02 -34.87 3.47
N ARG A 707 -78.37 -34.77 2.30
CA ARG A 707 -77.39 -35.77 1.83
C ARG A 707 -75.98 -35.42 2.31
N GLY A 708 -75.68 -34.13 2.46
CA GLY A 708 -74.38 -33.62 2.91
C GLY A 708 -74.35 -32.10 2.93
N ALA A 709 -73.36 -31.53 3.62
CA ALA A 709 -73.07 -30.10 3.61
C ALA A 709 -71.71 -29.86 2.92
N GLU A 710 -71.70 -29.01 1.91
CA GLU A 710 -70.51 -28.60 1.18
C GLU A 710 -70.24 -27.12 1.43
N VAL A 711 -68.98 -26.77 1.60
CA VAL A 711 -68.54 -25.38 1.79
C VAL A 711 -68.58 -24.66 0.45
N GLY A 712 -69.11 -23.44 0.45
CA GLY A 712 -69.22 -22.57 -0.73
C GLY A 712 -70.62 -22.47 -1.34
N PRO A 713 -70.90 -21.36 -2.05
CA PRO A 713 -72.14 -21.15 -2.79
C PRO A 713 -72.22 -22.04 -4.04
N SER A 714 -73.43 -22.28 -4.56
CA SER A 714 -73.58 -22.91 -5.88
C SER A 714 -73.49 -21.88 -7.01
N THR A 715 -73.13 -22.30 -8.22
CA THR A 715 -73.02 -21.43 -9.40
C THR A 715 -74.33 -20.67 -9.69
N THR A 716 -75.48 -21.31 -9.45
CA THR A 716 -76.81 -20.69 -9.57
C THR A 716 -77.05 -19.64 -8.47
N PHE A 717 -76.61 -19.90 -7.24
CA PHE A 717 -76.68 -18.94 -6.13
C PHE A 717 -75.77 -17.72 -6.40
N GLN A 718 -74.56 -17.97 -6.92
CA GLN A 718 -73.62 -16.93 -7.33
C GLN A 718 -74.21 -16.00 -8.39
N TRP A 719 -74.77 -16.58 -9.45
CA TRP A 719 -75.39 -15.80 -10.53
C TRP A 719 -76.54 -14.91 -10.05
N ASN A 720 -77.39 -15.44 -9.17
CA ASN A 720 -78.55 -14.71 -8.65
C ASN A 720 -78.17 -13.56 -7.71
N ARG A 721 -77.00 -13.62 -7.06
CA ARG A 721 -76.54 -12.61 -6.09
C ARG A 721 -75.38 -11.72 -6.58
N ARG A 722 -74.90 -11.89 -7.82
CA ARG A 722 -73.77 -11.14 -8.40
C ARG A 722 -73.81 -9.60 -8.26
N LYS A 723 -74.98 -9.00 -8.00
CA LYS A 723 -75.13 -7.54 -7.81
C LYS A 723 -74.98 -7.06 -6.35
N ARG A 724 -74.96 -7.98 -5.36
CA ARG A 724 -74.83 -7.64 -3.93
C ARG A 724 -73.42 -7.74 -3.36
N GLY A 725 -72.51 -8.45 -4.04
CA GLY A 725 -71.11 -8.56 -3.64
C GLY A 725 -70.84 -9.44 -2.40
N ASP A 726 -71.86 -10.11 -1.85
CA ASP A 726 -71.84 -10.90 -0.60
C ASP A 726 -71.83 -12.42 -0.85
N VAL A 727 -71.33 -12.81 -2.02
CA VAL A 727 -71.50 -14.16 -2.55
C VAL A 727 -70.36 -15.09 -2.17
N ASP A 728 -69.16 -14.52 -2.07
CA ASP A 728 -67.92 -15.21 -1.71
C ASP A 728 -67.50 -14.87 -0.27
N ASP A 729 -68.44 -14.38 0.56
CA ASP A 729 -68.17 -14.10 1.98
C ASP A 729 -67.81 -15.41 2.72
N PRO A 730 -66.81 -15.38 3.62
CA PRO A 730 -66.45 -16.54 4.45
C PRO A 730 -67.65 -17.08 5.24
N GLY A 731 -67.81 -18.41 5.30
CA GLY A 731 -68.90 -19.05 6.06
C GLY A 731 -70.21 -19.26 5.30
N VAL A 732 -70.18 -19.18 3.95
CA VAL A 732 -71.27 -19.69 3.10
C VAL A 732 -71.10 -21.20 2.90
N PHE A 733 -72.12 -21.98 3.24
CA PHE A 733 -72.16 -23.41 2.91
C PHE A 733 -73.53 -23.82 2.37
N ARG A 734 -73.56 -24.86 1.53
CA ARG A 734 -74.78 -25.39 0.94
C ARG A 734 -75.08 -26.77 1.48
N VAL A 735 -76.35 -27.01 1.77
CA VAL A 735 -76.86 -28.35 2.08
C VAL A 735 -77.50 -28.92 0.83
N ILE A 736 -76.99 -30.08 0.40
CA ILE A 736 -77.47 -30.81 -0.76
C ILE A 736 -78.61 -31.72 -0.33
N THR A 737 -79.70 -31.68 -1.10
CA THR A 737 -80.94 -32.40 -0.79
C THR A 737 -81.13 -33.59 -1.73
N THR A 738 -81.87 -34.62 -1.30
CA THR A 738 -82.06 -35.85 -2.10
C THR A 738 -83.04 -35.69 -3.27
N THR A 739 -83.88 -34.65 -3.28
CA THR A 739 -84.75 -34.33 -4.42
C THR A 739 -83.99 -33.54 -5.49
N LYS A 740 -83.92 -34.07 -6.72
CA LYS A 740 -83.27 -33.41 -7.87
C LYS A 740 -83.72 -31.93 -7.95
N ASP A 741 -82.74 -31.03 -7.95
CA ASP A 741 -82.82 -29.57 -8.13
C ASP A 741 -83.23 -28.70 -6.93
N ARG A 742 -83.00 -29.12 -5.68
CA ARG A 742 -83.08 -28.22 -4.51
C ARG A 742 -81.77 -28.14 -3.73
N GLU A 743 -81.25 -26.93 -3.60
CA GLU A 743 -80.13 -26.58 -2.73
C GLU A 743 -80.60 -25.54 -1.71
N VAL A 744 -80.04 -25.61 -0.50
CA VAL A 744 -80.32 -24.66 0.57
C VAL A 744 -78.99 -24.05 1.03
N HIS A 745 -78.86 -22.74 0.87
CA HIS A 745 -77.65 -22.01 1.25
C HIS A 745 -77.81 -21.41 2.65
N PHE A 746 -76.75 -21.55 3.43
CA PHE A 746 -76.58 -20.98 4.76
C PHE A 746 -75.40 -20.01 4.72
N VAL A 747 -75.57 -18.86 5.38
CA VAL A 747 -74.52 -17.86 5.53
C VAL A 747 -74.35 -17.58 7.01
N VAL A 748 -73.14 -17.69 7.53
CA VAL A 748 -72.81 -17.28 8.90
C VAL A 748 -72.40 -15.80 8.87
N CYS A 749 -73.18 -14.92 9.50
CA CYS A 749 -72.93 -13.48 9.43
C CYS A 749 -71.87 -12.99 10.44
N GLU A 750 -71.11 -11.97 10.03
CA GLU A 750 -70.19 -11.22 10.90
C GLU A 750 -70.95 -10.50 12.03
N GLY A 751 -70.97 -11.10 13.22
CA GLY A 751 -71.62 -10.45 14.37
C GLY A 751 -71.48 -11.13 15.73
N GLY A 752 -70.70 -12.21 15.86
CA GLY A 752 -70.40 -12.81 17.17
C GLY A 752 -71.60 -13.38 17.93
N ARG A 753 -72.74 -13.57 17.26
CA ARG A 753 -73.90 -14.33 17.76
C ARG A 753 -74.33 -15.24 16.63
N GLU A 754 -74.47 -16.53 16.91
CA GLU A 754 -74.92 -17.64 16.07
C GLU A 754 -76.04 -17.27 15.06
N MET A 755 -75.71 -16.55 13.99
CA MET A 755 -76.68 -16.11 13.00
C MET A 755 -76.35 -16.79 11.68
N ALA A 756 -76.99 -17.94 11.46
CA ALA A 756 -77.12 -18.52 10.13
C ALA A 756 -78.34 -17.91 9.41
N GLU A 757 -78.21 -17.58 8.13
CA GLU A 757 -79.34 -17.13 7.28
C GLU A 757 -79.77 -18.21 6.28
N LEU A 758 -81.08 -18.37 6.03
CA LEU A 758 -81.65 -19.42 5.15
C LEU A 758 -82.27 -18.87 3.84
N TRP A 759 -81.98 -19.51 2.69
CA TRP A 759 -82.47 -19.09 1.36
C TRP A 759 -83.04 -20.26 0.51
N ALA A 760 -84.12 -20.05 -0.29
CA ALA A 760 -84.79 -21.09 -1.13
C ALA A 760 -85.26 -20.55 -2.53
N PRO A 761 -85.32 -21.37 -3.62
CA PRO A 761 -85.45 -20.88 -5.02
C PRO A 761 -86.88 -20.77 -5.64
N ILE A 762 -87.06 -19.99 -6.74
CA ILE A 762 -88.29 -19.84 -7.60
C ILE A 762 -87.96 -19.79 -9.13
N LYS A 763 -88.88 -20.32 -9.98
CA LYS A 763 -88.91 -20.47 -11.48
C LYS A 763 -88.73 -19.19 -12.37
N GLY A 764 -87.91 -19.32 -13.44
CA GLY A 764 -88.20 -18.99 -14.87
C GLY A 764 -88.12 -17.55 -15.47
N ILE A 765 -87.35 -17.42 -16.58
CA ILE A 765 -87.45 -16.55 -17.79
C ILE A 765 -86.48 -15.35 -18.01
N LEU A 766 -85.71 -15.49 -19.12
CA LEU A 766 -85.09 -14.62 -20.17
C LEU A 766 -84.75 -13.11 -19.99
N SER A 767 -83.51 -12.80 -20.42
CA SER A 767 -83.08 -11.80 -21.44
C SER A 767 -82.04 -10.74 -21.05
N SER A 768 -81.01 -10.70 -21.93
CA SER A 768 -80.17 -9.60 -22.43
C SER A 768 -79.49 -8.55 -21.54
N GLN A 769 -78.16 -8.52 -21.75
CA GLN A 769 -77.29 -7.36 -22.02
C GLN A 769 -76.97 -6.32 -20.92
N ARG A 770 -75.68 -6.39 -20.53
CA ARG A 770 -74.63 -5.35 -20.57
C ARG A 770 -74.77 -4.08 -19.71
N ILE A 771 -73.61 -3.74 -19.13
CA ILE A 771 -73.00 -2.39 -18.96
C ILE A 771 -73.04 -1.73 -17.55
N ARG A 772 -71.81 -1.65 -17.02
CA ARG A 772 -71.10 -0.49 -16.40
C ARG A 772 -71.15 -0.21 -14.89
N LEU A 773 -70.05 0.47 -14.56
CA LEU A 773 -69.77 1.48 -13.51
C LEU A 773 -69.26 0.90 -12.17
N ILE A 774 -67.98 1.13 -11.78
CA ILE A 774 -67.39 2.38 -11.21
C ILE A 774 -67.86 2.54 -9.75
N GLN A 775 -67.07 2.79 -8.70
CA GLN A 775 -65.68 3.21 -8.50
C GLN A 775 -65.42 3.30 -6.98
N HIS A 776 -64.14 3.44 -6.61
CA HIS A 776 -63.60 4.30 -5.51
C HIS A 776 -63.84 3.86 -4.06
N SER A 777 -62.93 4.09 -3.10
CA SER A 777 -61.61 4.74 -2.98
C SER A 777 -61.14 4.51 -1.51
N LYS A 778 -59.94 4.82 -1.01
CA LYS A 778 -59.00 5.93 -1.22
C LYS A 778 -57.81 5.70 -0.29
N LEU A 779 -56.61 6.14 -0.67
CA LEU A 779 -55.58 6.58 0.29
C LEU A 779 -54.87 7.82 -0.29
N GLN A 780 -54.70 8.81 0.58
CA GLN A 780 -54.01 10.10 0.39
C GLN A 780 -52.47 9.88 0.45
N GLY A 781 -51.55 10.73 -0.02
CA GLY A 781 -51.56 12.11 -0.51
C GLY A 781 -50.15 12.72 -0.31
N LEU A 782 -49.91 13.91 -0.90
CA LEU A 782 -48.71 14.80 -0.86
C LEU A 782 -47.68 14.54 -1.97
N GLY A 783 -47.27 15.51 -2.82
CA GLY A 783 -47.56 16.94 -2.91
C GLY A 783 -46.31 17.70 -3.37
N SER A 784 -46.24 18.10 -4.64
CA SER A 784 -45.22 19.01 -5.20
C SER A 784 -45.88 20.04 -6.14
N ARG A 785 -45.43 21.30 -6.08
CA ARG A 785 -45.76 22.41 -7.01
C ARG A 785 -44.44 22.95 -7.58
N LEU A 786 -44.25 22.91 -8.90
CA LEU A 786 -44.49 23.96 -9.92
C LEU A 786 -43.22 24.75 -10.23
N LEU A 787 -42.86 24.83 -11.52
CA LEU A 787 -42.92 26.06 -12.33
C LEU A 787 -42.48 25.81 -13.77
N SER A 788 -43.16 26.46 -14.71
CA SER A 788 -42.89 26.45 -16.16
C SER A 788 -42.48 27.85 -16.65
N THR A 789 -41.44 27.88 -17.49
CA THR A 789 -41.30 28.61 -18.77
C THR A 789 -41.51 30.14 -18.84
N GLN A 790 -40.55 30.87 -19.42
CA GLN A 790 -40.52 31.26 -20.85
C GLN A 790 -39.31 32.18 -21.17
N ALA A 791 -38.99 32.29 -22.47
CA ALA A 791 -37.82 32.94 -23.06
C ALA A 791 -38.17 34.23 -23.85
N ALA A 792 -37.19 35.10 -24.11
CA ALA A 792 -37.12 36.12 -25.18
C ALA A 792 -35.68 36.71 -25.18
N SER A 793 -34.86 36.67 -26.24
CA SER A 793 -34.82 37.37 -27.54
C SER A 793 -33.70 38.45 -27.60
N THR A 794 -33.08 38.56 -28.77
CA THR A 794 -31.78 39.16 -29.17
C THR A 794 -31.73 40.68 -29.35
N ALA A 795 -30.54 41.29 -29.20
CA ALA A 795 -30.07 42.43 -30.00
C ALA A 795 -28.53 42.58 -29.94
N ALA A 796 -27.89 42.96 -31.05
CA ALA A 796 -26.45 43.15 -31.21
C ALA A 796 -26.13 44.63 -31.53
N THR A 797 -24.97 45.13 -31.08
CA THR A 797 -24.33 46.39 -31.53
C THR A 797 -22.79 46.32 -31.38
N PRO A 798 -22.01 47.17 -32.09
CA PRO A 798 -20.70 46.83 -32.66
C PRO A 798 -19.47 47.28 -31.85
N GLN A 799 -18.33 46.61 -32.08
CA GLN A 799 -17.03 46.82 -31.42
C GLN A 799 -16.24 48.03 -31.97
N SER A 800 -15.62 48.78 -31.07
CA SER A 800 -14.62 49.84 -31.32
C SER A 800 -13.18 49.28 -31.31
N PRO A 801 -12.21 49.97 -31.94
CA PRO A 801 -10.83 49.48 -32.08
C PRO A 801 -10.02 49.57 -30.76
N PRO A 802 -8.97 48.75 -30.60
CA PRO A 802 -8.29 48.60 -29.31
C PRO A 802 -7.38 49.80 -28.99
N PRO A 803 -7.29 50.19 -27.69
CA PRO A 803 -6.39 51.25 -27.23
C PRO A 803 -4.93 50.78 -27.12
N PRO A 804 -3.96 51.72 -27.05
CA PRO A 804 -2.54 51.41 -26.91
C PRO A 804 -2.22 50.73 -25.56
N PRO A 805 -1.10 49.99 -25.45
CA PRO A 805 -0.80 49.19 -24.28
C PRO A 805 -0.62 50.07 -23.02
N PRO A 806 -1.16 49.63 -21.87
CA PRO A 806 -1.08 50.37 -20.62
C PRO A 806 0.35 50.37 -20.03
N PRO A 807 0.69 51.36 -19.20
CA PRO A 807 1.98 51.45 -18.53
C PRO A 807 2.24 50.24 -17.62
N GLU A 808 3.50 49.80 -17.54
CA GLU A 808 3.90 48.64 -16.72
C GLU A 808 3.60 48.88 -15.23
N LYS A 809 2.88 47.93 -14.63
CA LYS A 809 2.51 47.91 -13.21
C LYS A 809 3.79 47.82 -12.35
N THR A 810 3.95 48.72 -11.38
CA THR A 810 5.14 48.78 -10.50
C THR A 810 4.90 48.26 -9.08
N HIS A 811 3.64 48.12 -8.65
CA HIS A 811 3.25 47.57 -7.35
C HIS A 811 2.37 46.33 -7.56
N PHE A 812 2.66 45.22 -6.87
CA PHE A 812 2.00 43.93 -7.01
C PHE A 812 1.43 43.45 -5.68
N GLY A 813 0.43 42.58 -5.72
CA GLY A 813 -0.35 42.16 -4.55
C GLY A 813 -1.72 42.84 -4.50
N GLY A 814 -2.63 42.30 -3.68
CA GLY A 814 -3.98 42.83 -3.53
C GLY A 814 -4.96 42.15 -4.50
N LEU A 815 -4.81 40.83 -4.64
CA LEU A 815 -5.65 39.98 -5.46
C LEU A 815 -7.08 40.01 -4.93
N LYS A 816 -8.01 40.44 -5.77
CA LYS A 816 -9.43 40.46 -5.46
C LYS A 816 -9.97 39.05 -5.34
N ASP A 817 -11.01 38.87 -4.53
CA ASP A 817 -11.57 37.54 -4.28
C ASP A 817 -12.17 36.91 -5.54
N GLU A 818 -12.73 37.71 -6.46
CA GLU A 818 -13.22 37.22 -7.76
C GLU A 818 -12.10 36.74 -8.69
N ASP A 819 -10.86 37.23 -8.49
CA ASP A 819 -9.68 36.86 -9.27
C ASP A 819 -8.97 35.61 -8.73
N ARG A 820 -9.29 35.18 -7.50
CA ARG A 820 -8.78 33.92 -6.93
C ARG A 820 -9.31 32.74 -7.75
N ILE A 821 -8.41 31.86 -8.19
CA ILE A 821 -8.77 30.66 -8.93
C ILE A 821 -9.33 29.60 -7.98
N PHE A 822 -8.71 29.44 -6.80
CA PHE A 822 -9.05 28.44 -5.80
C PHE A 822 -10.06 29.01 -4.79
N THR A 823 -11.29 29.21 -5.25
CA THR A 823 -12.36 29.87 -4.50
C THR A 823 -12.84 29.12 -3.25
N ASN A 824 -12.62 27.79 -3.16
CA ASN A 824 -12.98 26.99 -2.00
C ASN A 824 -11.77 26.44 -1.24
N VAL A 825 -10.61 27.10 -1.31
CA VAL A 825 -9.36 26.61 -0.68
C VAL A 825 -9.49 26.35 0.83
N TYR A 826 -10.45 26.99 1.51
CA TYR A 826 -10.68 26.82 2.96
C TYR A 826 -11.76 25.78 3.30
N GLY A 827 -12.41 25.17 2.31
CA GLY A 827 -13.46 24.16 2.54
C GLY A 827 -14.76 24.71 3.15
N LEU A 828 -15.06 25.99 2.95
CA LEU A 828 -16.26 26.65 3.45
C LEU A 828 -17.53 26.26 2.68
N HIS A 829 -17.36 25.78 1.45
CA HIS A 829 -18.43 25.36 0.56
C HIS A 829 -18.27 23.87 0.19
N ASP A 830 -19.33 23.27 -0.35
CA ASP A 830 -19.33 21.86 -0.78
C ASP A 830 -18.23 21.59 -1.82
N PRO A 831 -17.24 20.72 -1.55
CA PRO A 831 -16.12 20.46 -2.47
C PRO A 831 -16.53 19.58 -3.68
N PHE A 832 -17.68 18.91 -3.62
CA PHE A 832 -18.15 17.93 -4.59
C PHE A 832 -18.97 18.55 -5.73
N LEU A 833 -19.46 17.75 -6.67
CA LEU A 833 -19.87 18.19 -8.01
C LEU A 833 -20.93 19.32 -8.00
N LYS A 834 -21.90 19.25 -7.09
CA LYS A 834 -22.96 20.28 -6.97
C LYS A 834 -22.41 21.64 -6.56
N GLY A 835 -21.47 21.67 -5.62
CA GLY A 835 -20.77 22.89 -5.24
C GLY A 835 -19.81 23.36 -6.33
N ALA A 836 -19.05 22.43 -6.93
CA ALA A 836 -18.07 22.73 -7.97
C ALA A 836 -18.69 23.41 -9.20
N MET A 837 -19.82 22.90 -9.70
CA MET A 837 -20.56 23.49 -10.83
C MET A 837 -20.99 24.94 -10.55
N LYS A 838 -21.37 25.27 -9.30
CA LYS A 838 -21.73 26.65 -8.92
C LYS A 838 -20.54 27.60 -8.95
N ARG A 839 -19.33 27.09 -8.71
CA ARG A 839 -18.07 27.86 -8.77
C ARG A 839 -17.52 27.99 -10.19
N GLY A 840 -18.18 27.37 -11.17
CA GLY A 840 -17.77 27.39 -12.58
C GLY A 840 -16.80 26.28 -12.98
N ASP A 841 -16.61 25.26 -12.14
CA ASP A 841 -15.90 24.04 -12.55
C ASP A 841 -16.77 23.24 -13.50
N TRP A 842 -16.13 22.55 -14.45
CA TRP A 842 -16.79 21.84 -15.55
C TRP A 842 -17.63 22.71 -16.49
N TYR A 843 -17.51 24.04 -16.37
CA TYR A 843 -18.23 24.97 -17.24
C TYR A 843 -17.64 24.95 -18.66
N ARG A 844 -18.45 24.51 -19.62
CA ARG A 844 -18.10 24.46 -21.06
C ARG A 844 -16.79 23.71 -21.36
N THR A 845 -16.41 22.75 -20.52
CA THR A 845 -15.21 21.93 -20.72
C THR A 845 -15.24 21.20 -22.06
N LYS A 846 -16.42 20.73 -22.49
CA LYS A 846 -16.63 20.14 -23.82
C LYS A 846 -16.14 21.05 -24.95
N ASP A 847 -16.44 22.34 -24.88
CA ASP A 847 -16.03 23.30 -25.91
C ASP A 847 -14.50 23.48 -25.92
N LEU A 848 -13.86 23.48 -24.74
CA LEU A 848 -12.41 23.55 -24.62
C LEU A 848 -11.72 22.32 -25.22
N VAL A 849 -12.27 21.12 -24.98
CA VAL A 849 -11.77 19.87 -25.57
C VAL A 849 -11.89 19.92 -27.10
N LEU A 850 -13.04 20.38 -27.62
CA LEU A 850 -13.29 20.47 -29.06
C LEU A 850 -12.43 21.52 -29.78
N LYS A 851 -11.92 22.55 -29.09
CA LYS A 851 -10.94 23.49 -29.66
C LYS A 851 -9.59 22.84 -29.99
N GLY A 852 -9.31 21.67 -29.42
CA GLY A 852 -8.17 20.83 -29.77
C GLY A 852 -6.87 21.13 -29.02
N THR A 853 -5.97 20.14 -29.06
CA THR A 853 -4.67 20.10 -28.36
C THR A 853 -3.79 21.32 -28.63
N ASP A 854 -3.60 21.71 -29.89
CA ASP A 854 -2.66 22.78 -30.25
C ASP A 854 -3.16 24.15 -29.77
N TRP A 855 -4.49 24.37 -29.77
CA TRP A 855 -5.08 25.59 -29.20
C TRP A 855 -4.83 25.65 -27.69
N ILE A 856 -5.12 24.57 -26.96
CA ILE A 856 -4.89 24.48 -25.51
C ILE A 856 -3.43 24.78 -25.16
N VAL A 857 -2.48 24.11 -25.84
CA VAL A 857 -1.05 24.29 -25.58
C VAL A 857 -0.60 25.73 -25.87
N ASN A 858 -1.10 26.35 -26.95
CA ASN A 858 -0.73 27.72 -27.30
C ASN A 858 -1.28 28.75 -26.32
N GLU A 859 -2.51 28.60 -25.85
CA GLU A 859 -3.08 29.50 -24.84
C GLU A 859 -2.36 29.34 -23.50
N MET A 860 -1.97 28.12 -23.12
CA MET A 860 -1.15 27.88 -21.93
C MET A 860 0.29 28.42 -22.06
N LYS A 861 0.84 28.53 -23.27
CA LYS A 861 2.10 29.23 -23.52
C LYS A 861 1.93 30.75 -23.41
N LYS A 862 0.86 31.29 -24.01
CA LYS A 862 0.52 32.72 -23.94
C LYS A 862 0.27 33.22 -22.52
N SER A 863 -0.36 32.40 -21.67
CA SER A 863 -0.62 32.78 -20.28
C SER A 863 0.66 32.99 -19.46
N GLY A 864 1.81 32.51 -19.94
CA GLY A 864 3.08 32.62 -19.23
C GLY A 864 3.15 31.75 -17.97
N LEU A 865 2.27 30.75 -17.82
CA LEU A 865 2.25 29.87 -16.65
C LEU A 865 3.58 29.11 -16.53
N ARG A 866 4.20 29.22 -15.35
CA ARG A 866 5.37 28.44 -14.92
C ARG A 866 4.98 27.35 -13.93
N GLY A 867 5.72 26.25 -13.91
CA GLY A 867 5.44 25.08 -13.08
C GLY A 867 5.42 25.42 -11.59
N ARG A 868 4.39 24.94 -10.89
CA ARG A 868 4.07 25.29 -9.50
C ARG A 868 4.61 24.30 -8.44
N GLY A 869 5.42 23.33 -8.85
CA GLY A 869 5.96 22.29 -7.97
C GLY A 869 7.40 22.48 -7.48
N GLY A 870 8.09 23.57 -7.84
CA GLY A 870 9.49 23.81 -7.43
C GLY A 870 10.39 24.28 -8.55
N ALA A 871 10.39 23.56 -9.69
CA ALA A 871 11.30 23.80 -10.80
C ALA A 871 11.04 25.09 -11.60
N GLY A 872 9.83 25.67 -11.52
CA GLY A 872 9.48 26.90 -12.22
C GLY A 872 9.56 26.82 -13.76
N PHE A 873 9.54 25.63 -14.34
CA PHE A 873 9.66 25.45 -15.80
C PHE A 873 8.38 25.90 -16.54
N PRO A 874 8.45 26.60 -17.69
CA PRO A 874 7.25 27.07 -18.41
C PRO A 874 6.31 25.91 -18.81
N SER A 875 5.10 25.88 -18.25
CA SER A 875 4.21 24.71 -18.31
C SER A 875 3.70 24.43 -19.72
N GLY A 876 3.23 25.45 -20.45
CA GLY A 876 2.79 25.28 -21.84
C GLY A 876 3.90 24.79 -22.77
N LEU A 877 5.16 25.19 -22.52
CA LEU A 877 6.31 24.65 -23.24
C LEU A 877 6.55 23.18 -22.89
N LYS A 878 6.48 22.84 -21.59
CA LYS A 878 6.63 21.45 -21.11
C LYS A 878 5.62 20.52 -21.79
N TRP A 879 4.37 20.96 -21.90
CA TRP A 879 3.28 20.20 -22.51
C TRP A 879 3.51 19.95 -23.99
N SER A 880 4.21 20.86 -24.67
CA SER A 880 4.52 20.73 -26.09
C SER A 880 5.63 19.72 -26.42
N PHE A 881 6.32 19.16 -25.42
CA PHE A 881 7.31 18.10 -25.62
C PHE A 881 6.69 16.73 -25.89
N MET A 882 5.41 16.54 -25.56
CA MET A 882 4.73 15.27 -25.82
C MET A 882 4.63 14.99 -27.33
N PRO A 883 4.80 13.73 -27.77
CA PRO A 883 4.74 13.36 -29.18
C PRO A 883 3.42 13.79 -29.82
N LYS A 884 3.51 14.40 -31.01
CA LYS A 884 2.32 14.82 -31.76
C LYS A 884 1.58 13.66 -32.41
N VAL A 885 2.35 12.73 -32.96
CA VAL A 885 1.84 11.49 -33.56
C VAL A 885 2.14 10.38 -32.57
N SER A 886 1.12 9.63 -32.17
CA SER A 886 1.31 8.44 -31.35
C SER A 886 2.03 7.37 -32.18
N ASP A 887 3.09 6.81 -31.62
CA ASP A 887 3.85 5.70 -32.18
C ASP A 887 3.25 4.33 -31.81
N GLY A 888 1.99 4.31 -31.39
CA GLY A 888 1.29 3.15 -30.84
C GLY A 888 1.38 3.03 -29.33
N ARG A 889 2.30 3.76 -28.67
CA ARG A 889 2.32 3.86 -27.21
C ARG A 889 1.28 4.89 -26.74
N PRO A 890 0.44 4.58 -25.74
CA PRO A 890 -0.47 5.55 -25.15
C PRO A 890 0.32 6.61 -24.38
N SER A 891 0.05 7.90 -24.65
CA SER A 891 0.64 8.98 -23.87
C SER A 891 -0.06 9.13 -22.53
N TYR A 892 0.70 9.39 -21.45
CA TYR A 892 0.14 9.56 -20.12
C TYR A 892 0.38 10.95 -19.55
N LEU A 893 -0.57 11.41 -18.73
CA LEU A 893 -0.38 12.53 -17.82
C LEU A 893 -0.16 11.95 -16.43
N VAL A 894 0.89 12.39 -15.74
CA VAL A 894 1.08 12.03 -14.33
C VAL A 894 1.02 13.31 -13.50
N VAL A 895 0.09 13.35 -12.55
CA VAL A 895 -0.10 14.50 -11.68
C VAL A 895 0.63 14.22 -10.36
N ASN A 896 1.63 15.04 -10.08
CA ASN A 896 2.39 14.97 -8.85
C ASN A 896 1.62 15.63 -7.72
N ALA A 897 0.99 14.79 -6.89
CA ALA A 897 0.29 15.15 -5.67
C ALA A 897 1.00 14.56 -4.42
N ASP A 898 2.29 14.22 -4.54
CA ASP A 898 3.14 13.78 -3.45
C ASP A 898 3.75 15.00 -2.73
N GLU A 899 2.89 15.76 -2.05
CA GLU A 899 3.27 16.97 -1.33
C GLU A 899 3.97 16.61 -0.02
N SER A 900 5.28 16.37 -0.12
CA SER A 900 6.13 16.04 1.03
C SER A 900 7.24 17.05 1.32
N GLU A 901 7.29 18.16 0.58
CA GLU A 901 8.23 19.25 0.86
C GLU A 901 7.86 19.98 2.16
N PRO A 902 8.76 20.06 3.15
CA PRO A 902 8.51 20.78 4.40
C PRO A 902 8.05 22.22 4.16
N GLY A 903 7.01 22.61 4.89
CA GLY A 903 6.35 23.91 4.77
C GLY A 903 5.20 23.97 3.74
N THR A 904 5.06 22.95 2.88
CA THR A 904 4.09 22.96 1.78
C THR A 904 2.82 22.22 2.15
N CYS A 905 1.66 22.87 1.93
CA CYS A 905 0.34 22.26 2.13
C CYS A 905 -0.71 22.75 1.10
N LYS A 906 -0.26 23.33 -0.02
CA LYS A 906 -1.13 23.92 -1.05
C LYS A 906 -1.87 22.85 -1.85
N ASP A 907 -1.19 21.76 -2.19
CA ASP A 907 -1.76 20.68 -2.99
C ASP A 907 -2.78 19.90 -2.14
N ARG A 908 -2.52 19.77 -0.84
CA ARG A 908 -3.46 19.24 0.15
C ARG A 908 -4.80 19.98 0.16
N GLU A 909 -4.77 21.31 0.15
CA GLU A 909 -6.00 22.12 0.11
C GLU A 909 -6.80 21.90 -1.18
N ILE A 910 -6.11 21.82 -2.34
CA ILE A 910 -6.77 21.55 -3.62
C ILE A 910 -7.43 20.16 -3.62
N MET A 911 -6.71 19.12 -3.21
CA MET A 911 -7.24 17.75 -3.24
C MET A 911 -8.47 17.55 -2.36
N ARG A 912 -8.52 18.24 -1.21
CA ARG A 912 -9.55 17.99 -0.20
C ARG A 912 -10.75 18.90 -0.32
N HIS A 913 -10.54 20.16 -0.75
CA HIS A 913 -11.57 21.19 -0.77
C HIS A 913 -12.00 21.64 -2.17
N ASP A 914 -11.20 21.38 -3.20
CA ASP A 914 -11.57 21.67 -4.59
C ASP A 914 -11.15 20.59 -5.61
N PRO A 915 -11.46 19.30 -5.34
CA PRO A 915 -10.99 18.17 -6.17
C PRO A 915 -11.51 18.19 -7.61
N HIS A 916 -12.70 18.75 -7.87
CA HIS A 916 -13.26 18.80 -9.22
C HIS A 916 -12.45 19.70 -10.16
N LYS A 917 -11.83 20.76 -9.64
CA LYS A 917 -10.95 21.64 -10.42
C LYS A 917 -9.68 20.92 -10.87
N LEU A 918 -9.13 20.09 -9.98
CA LEU A 918 -8.00 19.20 -10.31
C LEU A 918 -8.39 18.16 -11.38
N LEU A 919 -9.54 17.51 -11.23
CA LEU A 919 -10.02 16.50 -12.17
C LEU A 919 -10.33 17.08 -13.56
N GLU A 920 -10.95 18.26 -13.60
CA GLU A 920 -11.15 19.00 -14.84
C GLU A 920 -9.81 19.41 -15.46
N GLY A 921 -8.86 19.86 -14.63
CA GLY A 921 -7.49 20.12 -15.02
C GLY A 921 -6.82 18.92 -15.66
N CYS A 922 -7.01 17.73 -15.10
CA CYS A 922 -6.46 16.48 -15.65
C CYS A 922 -6.99 16.23 -17.06
N LEU A 923 -8.30 16.42 -17.30
CA LEU A 923 -8.90 16.26 -18.62
C LEU A 923 -8.34 17.29 -19.61
N ILE A 924 -8.31 18.58 -19.23
CA ILE A 924 -7.85 19.66 -20.09
C ILE A 924 -6.37 19.53 -20.43
N ALA A 925 -5.51 19.30 -19.43
CA ALA A 925 -4.10 19.05 -19.64
C ALA A 925 -3.90 17.75 -20.44
N GLY A 926 -4.67 16.71 -20.14
CA GLY A 926 -4.66 15.44 -20.87
C GLY A 926 -4.91 15.62 -22.36
N VAL A 927 -5.98 16.33 -22.74
CA VAL A 927 -6.28 16.67 -24.13
C VAL A 927 -5.19 17.56 -24.73
N GLY A 928 -4.73 18.57 -23.99
CA GLY A 928 -3.62 19.44 -24.40
C GLY A 928 -2.35 18.66 -24.75
N MET A 929 -2.11 17.56 -24.04
CA MET A 929 -0.91 16.74 -24.14
C MET A 929 -1.12 15.44 -24.94
N ARG A 930 -2.30 15.25 -25.53
CA ARG A 930 -2.71 14.04 -26.23
C ARG A 930 -2.61 12.78 -25.36
N ALA A 931 -2.80 12.91 -24.04
CA ALA A 931 -2.75 11.80 -23.10
C ALA A 931 -4.07 11.02 -23.09
N SER A 932 -3.99 9.70 -23.02
CA SER A 932 -5.16 8.81 -22.95
C SER A 932 -5.66 8.60 -21.52
N ALA A 933 -4.79 8.77 -20.53
CA ALA A 933 -5.14 8.68 -19.13
C ALA A 933 -4.28 9.61 -18.27
N ALA A 934 -4.84 10.03 -17.14
CA ALA A 934 -4.12 10.68 -16.05
C ALA A 934 -3.93 9.73 -14.88
N TYR A 935 -2.73 9.72 -14.31
CA TYR A 935 -2.45 9.10 -13.03
C TYR A 935 -2.16 10.20 -12.01
N ILE A 936 -3.05 10.37 -11.03
CA ILE A 936 -2.81 11.28 -9.90
C ILE A 936 -2.10 10.48 -8.82
N TYR A 937 -0.82 10.79 -8.61
CA TYR A 937 0.00 10.13 -7.61
C TYR A 937 -0.04 10.93 -6.31
N ILE A 938 -0.80 10.43 -5.34
CA ILE A 938 -1.07 11.08 -4.07
C ILE A 938 -0.06 10.62 -3.01
N ARG A 939 0.34 11.53 -2.14
CA ARG A 939 1.10 11.19 -0.94
C ARG A 939 0.42 10.10 -0.09
N GLY A 940 1.20 9.17 0.45
CA GLY A 940 0.67 8.04 1.23
C GLY A 940 -0.14 8.45 2.47
N GLU A 941 0.31 9.50 3.15
CA GLU A 941 -0.30 10.03 4.37
C GLU A 941 -1.62 10.78 4.11
N TYR A 942 -1.89 11.19 2.87
CA TYR A 942 -3.09 11.94 2.49
C TYR A 942 -4.29 11.03 2.23
N VAL A 943 -4.63 10.23 3.25
CA VAL A 943 -5.72 9.24 3.17
C VAL A 943 -7.08 9.91 3.00
N ASN A 944 -7.35 10.98 3.75
CA ASN A 944 -8.66 11.65 3.71
C ASN A 944 -8.82 12.44 2.41
N GLU A 945 -7.75 13.11 1.99
CA GLU A 945 -7.70 13.90 0.77
C GLU A 945 -7.83 12.98 -0.46
N ARG A 946 -7.19 11.81 -0.45
CA ARG A 946 -7.43 10.77 -1.46
C ARG A 946 -8.88 10.29 -1.46
N LYS A 947 -9.48 9.99 -0.30
CA LYS A 947 -10.88 9.57 -0.22
C LYS A 947 -11.83 10.62 -0.79
N ASN A 948 -11.58 11.90 -0.53
CA ASN A 948 -12.34 13.00 -1.12
C ASN A 948 -12.16 13.05 -2.64
N LEU A 949 -10.92 12.94 -3.13
CA LEU A 949 -10.65 12.94 -4.57
C LEU A 949 -11.24 11.72 -5.28
N GLU A 950 -11.20 10.53 -4.67
CA GLU A 950 -11.85 9.32 -5.17
C GLU A 950 -13.37 9.45 -5.25
N LYS A 951 -13.98 10.12 -4.26
CA LYS A 951 -15.40 10.44 -4.28
C LYS A 951 -15.73 11.41 -5.41
N ALA A 952 -15.00 12.52 -5.54
CA ALA A 952 -15.18 13.48 -6.63
C ALA A 952 -14.95 12.84 -8.01
N ARG A 953 -13.97 11.94 -8.11
CA ARG A 953 -13.74 11.14 -9.33
C ARG A 953 -14.96 10.29 -9.65
N ARG A 954 -15.51 9.56 -8.67
CA ARG A 954 -16.71 8.74 -8.90
C ARG A 954 -17.89 9.57 -9.40
N GLU A 955 -18.13 10.73 -8.79
CA GLU A 955 -19.17 11.68 -9.24
C GLU A 955 -18.92 12.15 -10.68
N ALA A 956 -17.67 12.43 -11.05
CA ALA A 956 -17.32 12.83 -12.42
C ALA A 956 -17.55 11.70 -13.44
N TYR A 957 -17.28 10.44 -13.08
CA TYR A 957 -17.58 9.27 -13.92
C TYR A 957 -19.09 9.03 -14.04
N GLU A 958 -19.83 9.09 -12.93
CA GLU A 958 -21.30 8.95 -12.90
C GLU A 958 -22.00 10.05 -13.73
N ALA A 959 -21.43 11.26 -13.75
CA ALA A 959 -21.91 12.38 -14.55
C ALA A 959 -21.43 12.37 -16.02
N GLY A 960 -20.63 11.39 -16.45
CA GLY A 960 -20.08 11.30 -17.81
C GLY A 960 -19.07 12.42 -18.16
N LEU A 961 -18.46 13.03 -17.16
CA LEU A 961 -17.44 14.07 -17.32
C LEU A 961 -16.05 13.47 -17.60
N LEU A 962 -15.79 12.26 -17.10
CA LEU A 962 -14.58 11.48 -17.32
C LEU A 962 -14.92 10.06 -17.82
N GLY A 963 -13.94 9.34 -18.34
CA GLY A 963 -14.09 8.01 -18.91
C GLY A 963 -14.26 8.04 -20.42
N LYS A 964 -15.01 7.08 -20.96
CA LYS A 964 -15.32 7.03 -22.40
C LYS A 964 -16.12 8.25 -22.80
N ASN A 965 -15.70 8.92 -23.87
CA ASN A 965 -16.34 10.12 -24.40
C ASN A 965 -16.49 11.22 -23.32
N ALA A 966 -15.38 11.63 -22.71
CA ALA A 966 -15.33 12.60 -21.62
C ALA A 966 -16.06 13.91 -21.96
N CYS A 967 -17.00 14.32 -21.10
CA CYS A 967 -17.91 15.45 -21.31
C CYS A 967 -18.74 15.38 -22.62
N GLY A 968 -18.90 14.19 -23.22
CA GLY A 968 -19.57 14.01 -24.50
C GLY A 968 -18.86 14.67 -25.69
N SER A 969 -17.53 14.80 -25.62
CA SER A 969 -16.67 15.53 -26.59
C SER A 969 -16.12 14.67 -27.74
N GLY A 970 -16.15 13.35 -27.61
CA GLY A 970 -15.51 12.38 -28.50
C GLY A 970 -14.11 11.95 -28.06
N TYR A 971 -13.59 12.47 -26.94
CA TYR A 971 -12.28 12.15 -26.41
C TYR A 971 -12.38 11.16 -25.24
N ASP A 972 -11.69 10.02 -25.32
CA ASP A 972 -11.63 9.04 -24.23
C ASP A 972 -10.53 9.43 -23.25
N PHE A 973 -10.86 9.57 -21.96
CA PHE A 973 -9.89 9.96 -20.94
C PHE A 973 -10.22 9.41 -19.56
N ASP A 974 -9.34 8.54 -19.07
CA ASP A 974 -9.48 7.93 -17.74
C ASP A 974 -8.58 8.60 -16.70
N VAL A 975 -9.06 8.67 -15.46
CA VAL A 975 -8.29 9.18 -14.32
C VAL A 975 -8.10 8.09 -13.28
N HIS A 976 -6.85 7.66 -13.10
CA HIS A 976 -6.44 6.72 -12.09
C HIS A 976 -5.85 7.46 -10.90
N ILE A 977 -6.21 7.02 -9.70
CA ILE A 977 -5.65 7.54 -8.46
C ILE A 977 -4.69 6.47 -7.92
N HIS A 978 -3.41 6.83 -7.82
CA HIS A 978 -2.37 6.03 -7.20
C HIS A 978 -1.92 6.74 -5.93
N PHE A 979 -1.35 6.03 -4.96
CA PHE A 979 -0.75 6.64 -3.78
C PHE A 979 0.57 5.99 -3.39
N GLY A 980 1.50 6.81 -2.87
CA GLY A 980 2.77 6.35 -2.32
C GLY A 980 2.66 5.86 -0.88
N ALA A 981 3.80 5.76 -0.19
CA ALA A 981 3.88 5.28 1.20
C ALA A 981 4.85 6.12 2.06
N GLY A 982 4.75 7.46 1.97
CA GLY A 982 5.49 8.39 2.83
C GLY A 982 6.97 8.53 2.50
N ALA A 983 7.31 8.92 1.27
CA ALA A 983 8.69 9.15 0.84
C ALA A 983 8.78 10.41 -0.04
N TYR A 984 9.46 11.46 0.43
CA TYR A 984 9.59 12.72 -0.30
C TYR A 984 10.29 12.57 -1.65
N ILE A 985 11.26 11.65 -1.74
CA ILE A 985 11.95 11.36 -3.01
C ILE A 985 10.99 10.87 -4.10
N CYS A 986 9.88 10.20 -3.76
CA CYS A 986 8.86 9.79 -4.73
C CYS A 986 8.10 10.98 -5.32
N GLY A 987 8.21 12.17 -4.74
CA GLY A 987 7.72 13.43 -5.31
C GLY A 987 8.63 14.01 -6.39
N GLU A 988 9.82 13.45 -6.64
CA GLU A 988 10.65 13.84 -7.78
C GLU A 988 10.06 13.28 -9.09
N GLU A 989 10.12 14.06 -10.17
CA GLU A 989 9.47 13.74 -11.45
C GLU A 989 9.75 12.32 -11.97
N THR A 990 10.99 11.84 -11.98
CA THR A 990 11.33 10.52 -12.51
C THR A 990 11.19 9.41 -11.48
N ALA A 991 11.45 9.69 -10.21
CA ALA A 991 11.20 8.75 -9.11
C ALA A 991 9.71 8.41 -8.98
N LEU A 992 8.84 9.40 -9.20
CA LEU A 992 7.40 9.23 -9.18
C LEU A 992 6.95 8.22 -10.23
N LEU A 993 7.53 8.27 -11.44
CA LEU A 993 7.24 7.31 -12.51
C LEU A 993 7.67 5.89 -12.11
N GLU A 994 8.87 5.73 -11.57
CA GLU A 994 9.38 4.43 -11.10
C GLU A 994 8.53 3.84 -9.97
N SER A 995 8.14 4.67 -9.00
CA SER A 995 7.25 4.28 -7.91
C SER A 995 5.88 3.83 -8.43
N LEU A 996 5.32 4.57 -9.39
CA LEU A 996 4.03 4.23 -10.01
C LEU A 996 4.10 2.93 -10.82
N GLU A 997 5.26 2.61 -11.41
CA GLU A 997 5.51 1.32 -12.07
C GLU A 997 5.64 0.14 -11.09
N GLY A 998 5.58 0.39 -9.77
CA GLY A 998 5.72 -0.62 -8.73
C GLY A 998 7.16 -0.92 -8.34
N LYS A 999 8.13 -0.17 -8.86
CA LYS A 999 9.54 -0.25 -8.46
C LYS A 999 9.78 0.64 -7.24
N GLN A 1000 11.00 0.63 -6.71
CA GLN A 1000 11.40 1.60 -5.70
C GLN A 1000 11.39 3.02 -6.31
N GLY A 1001 10.99 4.04 -5.54
CA GLY A 1001 11.02 5.45 -5.94
C GLY A 1001 12.43 6.05 -6.05
N LYS A 1002 13.27 5.45 -6.89
CA LYS A 1002 14.62 5.89 -7.21
C LYS A 1002 14.59 6.61 -8.56
N PRO A 1003 15.05 7.87 -8.64
CA PRO A 1003 15.06 8.64 -9.89
C PRO A 1003 15.77 7.95 -11.05
N ARG A 1004 15.35 8.28 -12.28
CA ARG A 1004 16.07 7.88 -13.50
C ARG A 1004 17.05 8.98 -13.89
N LEU A 1005 18.20 8.58 -14.46
CA LEU A 1005 19.10 9.53 -15.10
C LEU A 1005 18.42 10.13 -16.34
N LYS A 1006 18.56 11.43 -16.56
CA LYS A 1006 18.12 12.12 -17.78
C LYS A 1006 19.36 12.29 -18.68
N PRO A 1007 19.39 11.78 -19.94
CA PRO A 1007 18.35 11.08 -20.72
C PRO A 1007 18.18 9.57 -20.44
N PRO A 1008 17.02 8.94 -20.79
CA PRO A 1008 15.91 9.52 -21.59
C PRO A 1008 14.93 10.36 -20.76
N PHE A 1009 14.42 11.44 -21.35
CA PHE A 1009 13.43 12.31 -20.71
C PHE A 1009 12.03 11.65 -20.67
N PRO A 1010 11.20 11.95 -19.64
CA PRO A 1010 9.85 11.40 -19.51
C PRO A 1010 8.95 11.58 -20.74
N ALA A 1011 9.06 12.74 -21.41
CA ALA A 1011 8.26 13.05 -22.60
C ALA A 1011 8.54 12.08 -23.77
N ASN A 1012 9.70 11.42 -23.80
CA ASN A 1012 10.05 10.41 -24.80
C ASN A 1012 9.76 8.98 -24.31
N ALA A 1013 10.14 8.69 -23.07
CA ALA A 1013 9.96 7.38 -22.42
C ALA A 1013 9.82 7.56 -20.89
N GLY A 1014 8.59 7.71 -20.44
CA GLY A 1014 8.22 7.90 -19.04
C GLY A 1014 7.56 6.67 -18.44
N LEU A 1015 6.31 6.81 -18.00
CA LEU A 1015 5.54 5.76 -17.32
C LEU A 1015 5.32 4.55 -18.24
N TYR A 1016 5.69 3.35 -17.79
CA TYR A 1016 5.65 2.10 -18.57
C TYR A 1016 6.43 2.19 -19.88
N GLY A 1017 7.47 3.03 -19.92
CA GLY A 1017 8.20 3.34 -21.14
C GLY A 1017 7.39 4.15 -22.16
N CYS A 1018 6.21 4.64 -21.82
CA CYS A 1018 5.36 5.44 -22.70
C CYS A 1018 5.61 6.94 -22.51
N PRO A 1019 5.41 7.78 -23.55
CA PRO A 1019 5.54 9.24 -23.44
C PRO A 1019 4.70 9.77 -22.28
N THR A 1020 5.33 10.49 -21.36
CA THR A 1020 4.65 10.97 -20.14
C THR A 1020 5.17 12.32 -19.72
N THR A 1021 4.31 13.18 -19.18
CA THR A 1021 4.76 14.37 -18.46
C THR A 1021 4.24 14.38 -17.04
N VAL A 1022 5.11 14.77 -16.12
CA VAL A 1022 4.75 14.99 -14.72
C VAL A 1022 4.46 16.46 -14.46
N THR A 1023 3.33 16.76 -13.85
CA THR A 1023 2.91 18.14 -13.52
C THR A 1023 2.33 18.21 -12.12
N ASN A 1024 2.69 19.24 -11.35
CA ASN A 1024 2.16 19.45 -10.01
C ASN A 1024 0.64 19.76 -10.02
N VAL A 1025 -0.06 19.41 -8.94
CA VAL A 1025 -1.51 19.62 -8.74
C VAL A 1025 -1.94 21.05 -9.07
N GLU A 1026 -1.28 22.07 -8.49
CA GLU A 1026 -1.66 23.46 -8.70
C GLU A 1026 -1.57 23.87 -10.18
N THR A 1027 -0.53 23.42 -10.89
CA THR A 1027 -0.35 23.74 -12.33
C THR A 1027 -1.46 23.17 -13.19
N VAL A 1028 -1.88 21.93 -12.89
CA VAL A 1028 -2.99 21.27 -13.61
C VAL A 1028 -4.31 21.90 -13.24
N ALA A 1029 -4.55 22.19 -11.96
CA ALA A 1029 -5.82 22.70 -11.49
C ALA A 1029 -6.11 24.15 -11.94
N VAL A 1030 -5.09 24.99 -12.17
CA VAL A 1030 -5.32 26.33 -12.72
C VAL A 1030 -5.65 26.33 -14.21
N SER A 1031 -5.27 25.28 -14.96
CA SER A 1031 -5.36 25.30 -16.42
C SER A 1031 -6.78 25.48 -16.98
N PRO A 1032 -7.84 24.84 -16.45
CA PRO A 1032 -9.18 25.05 -16.96
C PRO A 1032 -9.63 26.51 -16.82
N THR A 1033 -9.34 27.14 -15.67
CA THR A 1033 -9.72 28.53 -15.41
C THR A 1033 -8.98 29.50 -16.30
N ILE A 1034 -7.68 29.27 -16.55
CA ILE A 1034 -6.89 30.07 -17.51
C ILE A 1034 -7.54 30.04 -18.89
N LEU A 1035 -7.91 28.85 -19.39
CA LEU A 1035 -8.51 28.71 -20.72
C LEU A 1035 -9.94 29.27 -20.80
N ARG A 1036 -10.69 29.26 -19.69
CA ARG A 1036 -12.04 29.83 -19.62
C ARG A 1036 -12.05 31.35 -19.55
N ARG A 1037 -11.22 31.93 -18.68
CA ARG A 1037 -11.18 33.38 -18.45
C ARG A 1037 -10.33 34.12 -19.49
N GLY A 1038 -9.39 33.41 -20.13
CA GLY A 1038 -8.47 33.94 -21.13
C GLY A 1038 -7.03 34.00 -20.59
N PRO A 1039 -6.02 33.67 -21.41
CA PRO A 1039 -4.63 33.67 -20.97
C PRO A 1039 -4.11 35.09 -20.66
N GLU A 1040 -4.64 36.12 -21.33
CA GLU A 1040 -4.24 37.51 -21.11
C GLU A 1040 -4.58 37.98 -19.68
N TRP A 1041 -5.76 37.59 -19.17
CA TRP A 1041 -6.16 37.86 -17.78
C TRP A 1041 -5.15 37.27 -16.80
N PHE A 1042 -4.75 36.01 -16.99
CA PHE A 1042 -3.76 35.38 -16.11
C PHE A 1042 -2.37 36.04 -16.23
N SER A 1043 -1.97 36.42 -17.44
CA SER A 1043 -0.70 37.11 -17.69
C SER A 1043 -0.67 38.55 -17.16
N SER A 1044 -1.82 39.15 -16.88
CA SER A 1044 -1.92 40.50 -16.31
C SER A 1044 -1.46 40.58 -14.84
N PHE A 1045 -1.39 39.42 -14.17
CA PHE A 1045 -0.87 39.30 -12.81
C PHE A 1045 0.62 39.01 -12.79
N GLY A 1046 1.31 39.61 -11.83
CA GLY A 1046 2.74 39.43 -11.61
C GLY A 1046 3.62 40.13 -12.64
N ARG A 1047 4.93 40.07 -12.41
CA ARG A 1047 5.92 40.68 -13.31
C ARG A 1047 6.08 39.87 -14.60
N LYS A 1048 6.68 40.50 -15.60
CA LYS A 1048 7.15 39.84 -16.82
C LYS A 1048 7.95 38.57 -16.47
N ASN A 1049 7.65 37.47 -17.17
CA ASN A 1049 8.21 36.12 -16.93
C ASN A 1049 7.76 35.43 -15.62
N ASN A 1050 6.94 36.08 -14.80
CA ASN A 1050 6.48 35.59 -13.50
C ASN A 1050 4.98 35.77 -13.35
N HIS A 1051 4.25 35.32 -14.37
CA HIS A 1051 2.84 35.60 -14.51
C HIS A 1051 1.94 34.73 -13.61
N GLY A 1052 0.80 35.31 -13.24
CA GLY A 1052 -0.34 34.63 -12.62
C GLY A 1052 -0.44 34.75 -11.11
N THR A 1053 -1.24 33.85 -10.53
CA THR A 1053 -1.42 33.72 -9.08
C THR A 1053 -0.64 32.51 -8.56
N LYS A 1054 -0.40 32.49 -7.25
CA LYS A 1054 0.29 31.41 -6.54
C LYS A 1054 -0.36 31.15 -5.20
N LEU A 1055 -0.54 29.88 -4.85
CA LEU A 1055 -0.83 29.48 -3.48
C LEU A 1055 0.44 29.58 -2.63
N PHE A 1056 0.43 30.48 -1.66
CA PHE A 1056 1.49 30.67 -0.66
C PHE A 1056 1.12 29.93 0.62
N CYS A 1057 2.04 29.10 1.12
CA CYS A 1057 1.87 28.41 2.41
C CYS A 1057 2.74 29.10 3.45
N ILE A 1058 2.15 29.98 4.25
CA ILE A 1058 2.88 30.72 5.28
C ILE A 1058 2.89 29.88 6.56
N SER A 1059 4.09 29.46 6.97
CA SER A 1059 4.35 28.57 8.10
C SER A 1059 5.43 29.14 9.03
N GLY A 1060 5.63 28.51 10.18
CA GLY A 1060 6.63 28.90 11.17
C GLY A 1060 6.16 30.02 12.11
N HIS A 1061 7.08 30.91 12.47
CA HIS A 1061 6.93 31.89 13.56
C HIS A 1061 6.19 33.17 13.13
N VAL A 1062 4.93 33.00 12.71
CA VAL A 1062 3.98 34.08 12.42
C VAL A 1062 2.78 34.01 13.36
N ASN A 1063 2.02 35.11 13.46
CA ASN A 1063 0.87 35.16 14.37
C ASN A 1063 -0.30 34.27 13.92
N LYS A 1064 -0.53 34.14 12.61
CA LYS A 1064 -1.62 33.36 12.01
C LYS A 1064 -1.13 32.58 10.79
N PRO A 1065 -0.43 31.43 10.96
CA PRO A 1065 -0.01 30.59 9.84
C PRO A 1065 -1.21 30.20 8.96
N CYS A 1066 -1.09 30.35 7.64
CA CYS A 1066 -2.19 30.14 6.71
C CYS A 1066 -1.70 29.79 5.30
N THR A 1067 -2.58 29.16 4.51
CA THR A 1067 -2.39 29.07 3.06
C THR A 1067 -3.33 30.06 2.38
N VAL A 1068 -2.80 30.85 1.45
CA VAL A 1068 -3.55 31.89 0.74
C VAL A 1068 -3.10 31.97 -0.71
N GLU A 1069 -4.06 32.04 -1.64
CA GLU A 1069 -3.76 32.35 -3.03
C GLU A 1069 -3.51 33.85 -3.18
N GLU A 1070 -2.43 34.28 -3.82
CA GLU A 1070 -2.18 35.70 -4.00
C GLU A 1070 -1.48 35.95 -5.33
N GLU A 1071 -1.43 37.21 -5.76
CA GLU A 1071 -0.71 37.61 -6.97
C GLU A 1071 0.77 37.21 -6.89
N MET A 1072 1.34 36.65 -7.96
CA MET A 1072 2.79 36.53 -8.07
C MET A 1072 3.45 37.90 -7.98
N SER A 1073 4.71 37.94 -7.56
CA SER A 1073 5.51 39.16 -7.40
C SER A 1073 5.03 40.11 -6.30
N ILE A 1074 4.11 39.69 -5.42
CA ILE A 1074 3.80 40.40 -4.16
C ILE A 1074 5.06 40.57 -3.30
N PRO A 1075 5.31 41.73 -2.65
CA PRO A 1075 6.39 41.86 -1.67
C PRO A 1075 6.24 40.86 -0.53
N LEU A 1076 7.33 40.19 -0.13
CA LEU A 1076 7.32 39.20 0.95
C LEU A 1076 6.81 39.80 2.27
N ARG A 1077 7.23 41.03 2.58
CA ARG A 1077 6.74 41.77 3.75
C ARG A 1077 5.24 42.01 3.71
N GLU A 1078 4.69 42.44 2.57
CA GLU A 1078 3.25 42.68 2.40
C GLU A 1078 2.47 41.38 2.57
N LEU A 1079 2.95 40.27 1.99
CA LEU A 1079 2.34 38.95 2.15
C LEU A 1079 2.22 38.56 3.63
N LEU A 1080 3.29 38.70 4.41
CA LEU A 1080 3.32 38.33 5.82
C LEU A 1080 2.46 39.28 6.70
N GLU A 1081 2.63 40.58 6.55
CA GLU A 1081 1.89 41.55 7.37
C GLU A 1081 0.38 41.51 7.09
N ARG A 1082 -0.03 41.34 5.83
CA ARG A 1082 -1.44 41.34 5.45
C ARG A 1082 -2.17 40.05 5.78
N HIS A 1083 -1.60 38.89 5.42
CA HIS A 1083 -2.36 37.63 5.40
C HIS A 1083 -2.14 36.75 6.63
N CYS A 1084 -0.93 36.74 7.20
CA CYS A 1084 -0.64 35.94 8.39
C CYS A 1084 -0.56 36.78 9.68
N GLY A 1085 -0.97 38.05 9.62
CA GLY A 1085 -1.00 38.98 10.75
C GLY A 1085 0.39 39.37 11.27
N GLY A 1086 1.42 39.30 10.43
CA GLY A 1086 2.80 39.66 10.77
C GLY A 1086 3.59 38.56 11.48
N VAL A 1087 4.90 38.82 11.60
CA VAL A 1087 5.86 37.96 12.31
C VAL A 1087 5.54 37.97 13.81
N ARG A 1088 5.77 36.85 14.50
CA ARG A 1088 5.58 36.77 15.95
C ARG A 1088 6.48 37.78 16.66
N GLY A 1089 5.90 38.69 17.44
CA GLY A 1089 6.65 39.78 18.09
C GLY A 1089 6.95 40.99 17.18
N GLY A 1090 6.34 41.06 15.99
CA GLY A 1090 6.51 42.14 15.01
C GLY A 1090 7.65 41.90 14.02
N TRP A 1091 7.67 42.67 12.92
CA TRP A 1091 8.65 42.54 11.83
C TRP A 1091 10.10 42.61 12.32
N ASP A 1092 10.38 43.43 13.33
CA ASP A 1092 11.73 43.58 13.87
C ASP A 1092 12.23 42.34 14.63
N ASN A 1093 11.34 41.44 15.02
CA ASN A 1093 11.68 40.16 15.61
C ASN A 1093 12.00 39.08 14.55
N LEU A 1094 11.91 39.40 13.25
CA LEU A 1094 12.30 38.49 12.18
C LEU A 1094 13.81 38.21 12.20
N LEU A 1095 14.18 36.93 12.10
CA LEU A 1095 15.56 36.48 11.93
C LEU A 1095 15.83 36.14 10.46
N ALA A 1096 15.06 35.19 9.92
CA ALA A 1096 15.20 34.74 8.55
C ALA A 1096 13.89 34.14 8.01
N VAL A 1097 13.80 34.00 6.69
CA VAL A 1097 12.68 33.34 6.01
C VAL A 1097 13.22 32.38 4.97
N ILE A 1098 12.68 31.17 4.88
CA ILE A 1098 12.89 30.28 3.73
C ILE A 1098 11.68 30.50 2.80
N PRO A 1099 11.86 31.13 1.63
CA PRO A 1099 10.73 31.64 0.84
C PRO A 1099 10.00 30.57 -0.01
N GLY A 1100 10.61 29.41 -0.25
CA GLY A 1100 10.17 28.50 -1.31
C GLY A 1100 9.98 27.04 -0.95
N GLY A 1101 9.80 26.73 0.33
CA GLY A 1101 9.88 25.38 0.88
C GLY A 1101 11.30 25.07 1.34
N SER A 1102 11.51 23.95 2.02
CA SER A 1102 12.84 23.66 2.58
C SER A 1102 13.93 23.44 1.54
N SER A 1103 13.62 23.37 0.25
CA SER A 1103 14.61 23.12 -0.80
C SER A 1103 15.46 24.34 -1.12
N VAL A 1104 15.12 25.55 -0.66
CA VAL A 1104 15.79 26.78 -1.08
C VAL A 1104 16.62 27.42 0.04
N PRO A 1105 17.65 28.23 -0.30
CA PRO A 1105 18.41 29.00 0.69
C PRO A 1105 17.52 29.97 1.48
N LEU A 1106 17.78 30.08 2.78
CA LEU A 1106 17.13 31.07 3.64
C LEU A 1106 17.59 32.50 3.32
N LEU A 1107 16.71 33.47 3.57
CA LEU A 1107 16.96 34.91 3.41
C LEU A 1107 16.99 35.61 4.77
N PRO A 1108 18.01 36.45 5.05
CA PRO A 1108 18.06 37.26 6.25
C PRO A 1108 17.07 38.45 6.17
N LYS A 1109 16.65 38.98 7.33
CA LYS A 1109 15.66 40.07 7.44
C LYS A 1109 15.86 41.22 6.43
N HIS A 1110 17.08 41.73 6.28
CA HIS A 1110 17.36 42.91 5.45
C HIS A 1110 17.06 42.69 3.95
N ILE A 1111 17.11 41.46 3.46
CA ILE A 1111 16.73 41.12 2.08
C ILE A 1111 15.21 40.91 2.01
N CYS A 1112 14.62 40.33 3.05
CA CYS A 1112 13.18 40.05 3.13
C CYS A 1112 12.29 41.30 3.11
N GLU A 1113 12.84 42.49 3.38
CA GLU A 1113 12.09 43.75 3.41
C GLU A 1113 11.53 44.14 2.04
N ASP A 1114 12.33 44.00 0.99
CA ASP A 1114 12.01 44.49 -0.36
C ASP A 1114 11.85 43.38 -1.40
N VAL A 1115 12.16 42.12 -1.04
CA VAL A 1115 12.12 41.01 -1.99
C VAL A 1115 10.69 40.69 -2.43
N LEU A 1116 10.53 40.48 -3.73
CA LEU A 1116 9.26 40.06 -4.32
C LEU A 1116 9.15 38.52 -4.35
N MET A 1117 7.95 38.02 -4.12
CA MET A 1117 7.64 36.59 -4.14
C MET A 1117 7.38 36.11 -5.58
N ASP A 1118 8.45 36.06 -6.37
CA ASP A 1118 8.47 35.48 -7.70
C ASP A 1118 9.77 34.70 -8.00
N PHE A 1119 9.80 33.93 -9.10
CA PHE A 1119 10.93 33.02 -9.37
C PHE A 1119 12.22 33.78 -9.66
N ASP A 1120 12.14 34.90 -10.38
CA ASP A 1120 13.32 35.59 -10.88
C ASP A 1120 13.92 36.52 -9.81
N ALA A 1121 13.09 37.20 -9.02
CA ALA A 1121 13.53 38.03 -7.90
C ALA A 1121 14.20 37.18 -6.81
N LEU A 1122 13.61 36.04 -6.44
CA LEU A 1122 14.20 35.14 -5.46
C LEU A 1122 15.49 34.49 -5.95
N LYS A 1123 15.55 34.14 -7.24
CA LYS A 1123 16.80 33.66 -7.86
C LYS A 1123 17.89 34.75 -7.86
N ALA A 1124 17.53 36.01 -8.11
CA ALA A 1124 18.47 37.13 -8.11
C ALA A 1124 19.10 37.39 -6.73
N VAL A 1125 18.36 37.15 -5.64
CA VAL A 1125 18.88 37.21 -4.27
C VAL A 1125 19.51 35.89 -3.80
N GLN A 1126 19.91 35.03 -4.74
CA GLN A 1126 20.55 33.73 -4.50
C GLN A 1126 19.72 32.76 -3.64
N SER A 1127 18.40 32.83 -3.76
CA SER A 1127 17.46 31.86 -3.21
C SER A 1127 16.59 31.29 -4.35
N GLY A 1128 15.40 30.78 -4.05
CA GLY A 1128 14.44 30.29 -5.03
C GLY A 1128 13.00 30.38 -4.51
N LEU A 1129 12.03 30.44 -5.42
CA LEU A 1129 10.62 30.42 -5.04
C LEU A 1129 10.11 29.02 -4.68
N GLY A 1130 10.75 27.96 -5.20
CA GLY A 1130 10.33 26.58 -5.00
C GLY A 1130 8.81 26.38 -5.13
N THR A 1131 8.16 25.81 -4.12
CA THR A 1131 6.70 25.63 -4.06
C THR A 1131 5.95 26.84 -3.49
N ALA A 1132 6.65 27.92 -3.15
CA ALA A 1132 6.17 29.10 -2.44
C ALA A 1132 5.64 28.81 -1.02
N ALA A 1133 6.23 27.80 -0.37
CA ALA A 1133 6.07 27.56 1.05
C ALA A 1133 7.01 28.47 1.86
N VAL A 1134 6.44 29.48 2.50
CA VAL A 1134 7.17 30.53 3.23
C VAL A 1134 7.32 30.11 4.69
N ILE A 1135 8.51 29.63 5.07
CA ILE A 1135 8.83 29.24 6.46
C ILE A 1135 9.51 30.41 7.16
N VAL A 1136 8.79 31.04 8.10
CA VAL A 1136 9.26 32.22 8.84
C VAL A 1136 9.95 31.80 10.14
N MET A 1137 11.11 32.39 10.43
CA MET A 1137 11.89 32.16 11.65
C MET A 1137 12.15 33.50 12.37
N ASP A 1138 11.71 33.60 13.62
CA ASP A 1138 11.95 34.76 14.48
C ASP A 1138 13.26 34.64 15.28
N LYS A 1139 13.72 35.71 15.93
CA LYS A 1139 14.99 35.76 16.70
C LYS A 1139 15.03 34.85 17.92
N SER A 1140 13.89 34.26 18.33
CA SER A 1140 13.84 33.32 19.44
C SER A 1140 14.31 31.92 19.06
N THR A 1141 14.40 31.62 17.76
CA THR A 1141 14.77 30.29 17.28
C THR A 1141 16.26 30.11 17.12
N ASP A 1142 16.71 28.88 17.34
CA ASP A 1142 18.04 28.46 16.91
C ASP A 1142 18.01 28.12 15.42
N ILE A 1143 18.48 29.05 14.59
CA ILE A 1143 18.51 28.84 13.14
C ILE A 1143 19.47 27.73 12.70
N VAL A 1144 20.54 27.48 13.46
CA VAL A 1144 21.49 26.40 13.14
C VAL A 1144 20.84 25.04 13.39
N ASP A 1145 20.08 24.90 14.47
CA ASP A 1145 19.31 23.67 14.77
C ASP A 1145 18.16 23.48 13.77
N ALA A 1146 17.47 24.55 13.37
CA ALA A 1146 16.43 24.47 12.34
C ALA A 1146 16.99 23.92 11.01
N ILE A 1147 18.14 24.42 10.54
CA ILE A 1147 18.79 23.93 9.32
C ILE A 1147 19.43 22.55 9.52
N ALA A 1148 19.91 22.22 10.72
CA ALA A 1148 20.35 20.86 11.05
C ALA A 1148 19.19 19.86 10.94
N ARG A 1149 17.98 20.26 11.38
CA ARG A 1149 16.77 19.45 11.28
C ARG A 1149 16.29 19.27 9.84
N LEU A 1150 16.45 20.28 8.99
CA LEU A 1150 16.24 20.16 7.54
C LEU A 1150 17.28 19.23 6.90
N SER A 1151 18.55 19.33 7.28
CA SER A 1151 19.60 18.43 6.80
C SER A 1151 19.30 16.97 7.18
N TYR A 1152 18.81 16.74 8.41
CA TYR A 1152 18.32 15.42 8.83
C TYR A 1152 17.14 14.93 7.98
N PHE A 1153 16.18 15.81 7.66
CA PHE A 1153 15.07 15.47 6.78
C PHE A 1153 15.58 14.98 5.42
N TYR A 1154 16.51 15.69 4.79
CA TYR A 1154 17.07 15.24 3.50
C TYR A 1154 17.88 13.95 3.60
N LYS A 1155 18.61 13.73 4.69
CA LYS A 1155 19.24 12.43 4.96
C LYS A 1155 18.20 11.31 5.04
N HIS A 1156 17.13 11.51 5.79
CA HIS A 1156 16.06 10.52 5.98
C HIS A 1156 15.31 10.21 4.69
N GLU A 1157 15.01 11.26 3.92
CA GLU A 1157 14.19 11.18 2.70
C GLU A 1157 14.98 10.95 1.41
N SER A 1158 16.30 10.76 1.50
CA SER A 1158 17.12 10.40 0.34
C SER A 1158 16.96 8.91 -0.01
N CYS A 1159 16.73 8.58 -1.29
CA CYS A 1159 16.61 7.17 -1.72
C CYS A 1159 17.93 6.38 -1.71
N GLY A 1160 19.06 7.06 -1.48
CA GLY A 1160 20.40 6.46 -1.44
C GLY A 1160 20.95 5.96 -2.79
N GLN A 1161 20.36 6.31 -3.93
CA GLN A 1161 20.83 5.81 -5.23
C GLN A 1161 22.19 6.37 -5.65
N CYS A 1162 22.37 7.70 -5.64
CA CYS A 1162 23.63 8.33 -6.05
C CYS A 1162 24.51 8.64 -4.84
N THR A 1163 25.79 8.26 -4.93
CA THR A 1163 26.77 8.40 -3.84
C THR A 1163 26.91 9.84 -3.32
N PRO A 1164 27.00 10.89 -4.16
CA PRO A 1164 27.15 12.26 -3.67
C PRO A 1164 25.99 12.66 -2.74
N CYS A 1165 24.75 12.30 -3.07
CA CYS A 1165 23.61 12.54 -2.18
C CYS A 1165 23.59 11.59 -0.98
N ARG A 1166 23.75 10.28 -1.21
CA ARG A 1166 23.59 9.25 -0.17
C ARG A 1166 24.53 9.49 1.00
N GLU A 1167 25.81 9.66 0.72
CA GLU A 1167 26.83 9.88 1.74
C GLU A 1167 26.87 11.35 2.15
N GLY A 1168 26.81 12.26 1.17
CA GLY A 1168 26.95 13.69 1.41
C GLY A 1168 25.86 14.23 2.33
N THR A 1169 24.59 13.84 2.16
CA THR A 1169 23.51 14.32 3.05
C THR A 1169 23.65 13.81 4.49
N GLY A 1170 24.12 12.57 4.68
CA GLY A 1170 24.48 12.05 6.00
C GLY A 1170 25.63 12.85 6.62
N TRP A 1171 26.64 13.20 5.82
CA TRP A 1171 27.78 13.98 6.27
C TRP A 1171 27.39 15.43 6.61
N LEU A 1172 26.58 16.08 5.78
CA LEU A 1172 26.00 17.40 6.06
C LEU A 1172 25.31 17.39 7.42
N TRP A 1173 24.41 16.41 7.66
CA TRP A 1173 23.71 16.30 8.93
C TRP A 1173 24.66 16.11 10.12
N MET A 1174 25.66 15.24 10.01
CA MET A 1174 26.65 15.04 11.09
C MET A 1174 27.44 16.32 11.42
N ILE A 1175 27.87 17.06 10.40
CA ILE A 1175 28.58 18.34 10.60
C ILE A 1175 27.62 19.37 11.20
N MET A 1176 26.38 19.44 10.72
CA MET A 1176 25.36 20.35 11.24
C MET A 1176 24.99 20.06 12.70
N GLU A 1177 24.88 18.80 13.10
CA GLU A 1177 24.68 18.39 14.49
C GLU A 1177 25.86 18.76 15.38
N ARG A 1178 27.09 18.79 14.84
CA ARG A 1178 28.25 19.31 15.57
C ARG A 1178 28.22 20.84 15.65
N LEU A 1179 27.96 21.52 14.55
CA LEU A 1179 27.91 22.98 14.47
C LEU A 1179 26.83 23.59 15.38
N LYS A 1180 25.66 22.94 15.51
CA LYS A 1180 24.60 23.46 16.39
C LYS A 1180 25.02 23.54 17.87
N VAL A 1181 25.84 22.59 18.33
CA VAL A 1181 26.43 22.57 19.69
C VAL A 1181 27.83 23.17 19.75
N GLY A 1182 28.31 23.76 18.65
CA GLY A 1182 29.65 24.33 18.53
C GLY A 1182 30.80 23.33 18.50
N ASN A 1183 30.54 22.02 18.38
CA ASN A 1183 31.55 20.94 18.38
C ASN A 1183 32.32 20.79 17.05
N ALA A 1184 32.68 21.91 16.43
CA ALA A 1184 33.33 21.95 15.13
C ALA A 1184 34.51 22.93 15.20
N LYS A 1185 35.42 22.83 14.24
CA LYS A 1185 36.49 23.83 14.06
C LYS A 1185 36.03 24.90 13.07
N LEU A 1186 36.59 26.11 13.15
CA LEU A 1186 36.25 27.22 12.23
C LEU A 1186 36.44 26.83 10.76
N GLU A 1187 37.52 26.09 10.44
CA GLU A 1187 37.80 25.58 9.10
C GLU A 1187 36.74 24.57 8.59
N GLU A 1188 36.00 23.91 9.49
CA GLU A 1188 34.94 22.99 9.09
C GLU A 1188 33.75 23.71 8.45
N ILE A 1189 33.59 25.03 8.66
CA ILE A 1189 32.57 25.82 7.97
C ILE A 1189 32.88 25.88 6.47
N ASP A 1190 34.14 26.11 6.11
CA ASP A 1190 34.59 26.15 4.72
C ASP A 1190 34.59 24.75 4.10
N MET A 1191 35.00 23.73 4.86
CA MET A 1191 34.85 22.33 4.46
C MET A 1191 33.38 21.98 4.17
N LEU A 1192 32.44 22.39 5.03
CA LEU A 1192 31.02 22.16 4.82
C LEU A 1192 30.51 22.87 3.55
N GLN A 1193 31.01 24.08 3.28
CA GLN A 1193 30.71 24.81 2.05
C GLN A 1193 31.27 24.10 0.81
N GLU A 1194 32.39 23.40 0.91
CA GLU A 1194 32.93 22.56 -0.16
C GLU A 1194 32.11 21.27 -0.35
N VAL A 1195 31.78 20.58 0.74
CA VAL A 1195 30.94 19.36 0.71
C VAL A 1195 29.60 19.64 0.04
N THR A 1196 28.95 20.77 0.37
CA THR A 1196 27.70 21.15 -0.30
C THR A 1196 27.86 21.34 -1.82
N LYS A 1197 28.99 21.87 -2.30
CA LYS A 1197 29.29 22.01 -3.74
C LYS A 1197 29.66 20.69 -4.42
N GLN A 1198 30.21 19.73 -3.68
CA GLN A 1198 30.45 18.37 -4.19
C GLN A 1198 29.14 17.58 -4.32
N ILE A 1199 28.14 17.90 -3.51
CA ILE A 1199 26.79 17.32 -3.64
C ILE A 1199 26.05 17.97 -4.81
N GLU A 1200 25.99 19.31 -4.81
CA GLU A 1200 25.30 20.08 -5.85
C GLU A 1200 25.86 19.76 -7.24
N GLY A 1201 24.96 19.55 -8.22
CA GLY A 1201 25.33 19.28 -9.61
C GLY A 1201 25.94 17.90 -9.91
N HIS A 1202 26.24 17.08 -8.91
CA HIS A 1202 26.79 15.72 -9.08
C HIS A 1202 25.78 14.62 -8.76
N THR A 1203 24.55 14.98 -8.40
CA THR A 1203 23.47 14.04 -8.06
C THR A 1203 22.55 13.76 -9.24
N ILE A 1204 21.95 12.56 -9.27
CA ILE A 1204 21.02 12.14 -10.35
C ILE A 1204 19.78 13.04 -10.40
N CYS A 1205 19.31 13.51 -9.24
CA CYS A 1205 18.14 14.37 -9.13
C CYS A 1205 18.42 15.59 -8.26
N ALA A 1206 17.52 16.56 -8.29
CA ALA A 1206 17.64 17.83 -7.58
C ALA A 1206 17.46 17.72 -6.05
N LEU A 1207 17.23 16.52 -5.49
CA LEU A 1207 17.23 16.35 -4.03
C LEU A 1207 18.61 16.69 -3.44
N GLY A 1208 19.70 16.40 -4.16
CA GLY A 1208 21.05 16.79 -3.75
C GLY A 1208 21.19 18.29 -3.59
N ASP A 1209 20.75 19.05 -4.60
CA ASP A 1209 20.72 20.51 -4.58
C ASP A 1209 19.83 21.02 -3.41
N ALA A 1210 18.64 20.44 -3.25
CA ALA A 1210 17.71 20.77 -2.17
C ALA A 1210 18.27 20.49 -0.76
N ALA A 1211 19.18 19.52 -0.63
CA ALA A 1211 19.87 19.23 0.62
C ALA A 1211 21.07 20.15 0.88
N ALA A 1212 21.77 20.57 -0.18
CA ALA A 1212 22.92 21.45 -0.12
C ALA A 1212 22.52 22.92 0.15
N TRP A 1213 21.50 23.42 -0.56
CA TRP A 1213 21.12 24.84 -0.58
C TRP A 1213 20.72 25.43 0.79
N PRO A 1214 19.98 24.75 1.69
CA PRO A 1214 19.68 25.28 3.02
C PRO A 1214 20.95 25.52 3.85
N VAL A 1215 21.92 24.60 3.77
CA VAL A 1215 23.21 24.70 4.45
C VAL A 1215 24.06 25.82 3.83
N GLN A 1216 24.12 25.90 2.50
CA GLN A 1216 24.81 27.00 1.80
C GLN A 1216 24.23 28.38 2.18
N GLY A 1217 22.89 28.48 2.26
CA GLY A 1217 22.21 29.70 2.70
C GLY A 1217 22.54 30.08 4.15
N LEU A 1218 22.60 29.08 5.04
CA LEU A 1218 23.01 29.28 6.43
C LEU A 1218 24.45 29.78 6.52
N ILE A 1219 25.40 29.14 5.82
CA ILE A 1219 26.80 29.57 5.82
C ILE A 1219 26.90 30.99 5.27
N ARG A 1220 26.27 31.28 4.13
CA ARG A 1220 26.38 32.61 3.50
C ARG A 1220 25.86 33.74 4.36
N HIS A 1221 24.75 33.55 5.09
CA HIS A 1221 24.08 34.63 5.81
C HIS A 1221 24.33 34.62 7.33
N PHE A 1222 24.60 33.46 7.92
CA PHE A 1222 24.73 33.26 9.36
C PHE A 1222 26.07 32.61 9.75
N ARG A 1223 27.11 32.69 8.91
CA ARG A 1223 28.48 32.34 9.30
C ARG A 1223 28.93 33.01 10.62
N PRO A 1224 28.65 34.30 10.88
CA PRO A 1224 28.99 34.90 12.17
C PRO A 1224 28.37 34.17 13.38
N GLU A 1225 27.16 33.63 13.24
CA GLU A 1225 26.51 32.85 14.31
C GLU A 1225 27.16 31.47 14.48
N LEU A 1226 27.59 30.82 13.39
CA LEU A 1226 28.35 29.57 13.46
C LEU A 1226 29.70 29.77 14.14
N GLU A 1227 30.45 30.79 13.75
CA GLU A 1227 31.74 31.13 14.33
C GLU A 1227 31.61 31.48 15.82
N ARG A 1228 30.60 32.29 16.18
CA ARG A 1228 30.30 32.64 17.57
C ARG A 1228 30.13 31.40 18.44
N ARG A 1229 29.39 30.38 17.99
CA ARG A 1229 29.16 29.14 18.75
C ARG A 1229 30.42 28.31 18.96
N ILE A 1230 31.24 28.20 17.91
CA ILE A 1230 32.52 27.49 17.99
C ILE A 1230 33.43 28.17 19.00
N ILE A 1231 33.54 29.51 18.95
CA ILE A 1231 34.34 30.29 19.89
C ILE A 1231 33.80 30.17 21.32
N GLU A 1232 32.48 30.32 21.51
CA GLU A 1232 31.85 30.22 22.83
C GLU A 1232 32.11 28.85 23.49
N ARG A 1233 32.12 27.78 22.68
CA ARG A 1233 32.46 26.44 23.15
C ARG A 1233 33.95 26.33 23.49
N ALA A 1234 34.85 26.81 22.64
CA ALA A 1234 36.28 26.79 22.90
C ALA A 1234 36.62 27.52 24.21
N ASP A 1235 36.00 28.68 24.46
CA ASP A 1235 36.13 29.43 25.72
C ASP A 1235 35.60 28.63 26.92
N ARG A 1236 34.51 27.88 26.74
CA ARG A 1236 33.93 27.02 27.78
C ARG A 1236 34.86 25.86 28.13
N GLU A 1237 35.45 25.22 27.12
CA GLU A 1237 36.42 24.13 27.30
C GLU A 1237 37.70 24.64 27.98
N LEU A 1238 38.21 25.82 27.60
CA LEU A 1238 39.35 26.46 28.27
C LEU A 1238 39.05 26.79 29.74
N LYS A 1239 37.86 27.32 30.04
CA LYS A 1239 37.42 27.58 31.43
C LYS A 1239 37.26 26.31 32.25
N GLN A 1240 36.76 25.23 31.64
CA GLN A 1240 36.64 23.92 32.30
C GLN A 1240 38.02 23.29 32.54
N ALA A 1241 38.92 23.37 31.57
CA ALA A 1241 40.30 22.88 31.70
C ALA A 1241 41.13 23.71 32.70
N ALA A 1242 40.82 24.99 32.88
CA ALA A 1242 41.44 25.83 33.91
C ALA A 1242 40.84 25.62 35.31
N ALA A 1243 39.64 25.04 35.42
CA ALA A 1243 38.97 24.74 36.68
C ALA A 1243 39.19 23.31 37.18
N ALA A 1244 39.62 22.40 36.29
CA ALA A 1244 40.08 21.05 36.60
C ALA A 1244 41.58 21.05 36.91
#